data_AF-A0A5J4UTB5-F1
#
_entry.id   AF-A0A5J4UTB5-F1
#
_cell.length_a   1.000
_cell.length_b   1.000
_cell.length_c   1.000
_cell.angle_alpha   90.00
_cell.angle_beta   90.00
_cell.angle_gamma   90.00
#
_symmetry.space_group_name_H-M   'P 1'
#
loop_
_entity.id
_entity.type
_entity.pdbx_description
1 polymer ?
#
loop_
_entity_poly.entity_id
_entity_poly.type
_entity_poly.pdbx_seq_one_letter_code
_entity_poly.pdbx_strand_id
1 'polypeptide(L)'
;MMSYSPTGGYIVTEQAKSILKGTPNVLLIIVTGLSRSGKSTRINQLITGNTSTWNLVWPMVTAQGDRTVTKAFITYGPVPLSRINANFGVILANIAAGDPNIFFIDSEGTGHLEHQGRDIFMGIMALLPVACVCINVSNGIVHQPDMVQIIGQFQLNHLLSVLPYGINMTRGFVLMCRGVGYTVEEGGDINASRIEQDNRQKQILKDQLIRNGVNENADHIIVLTQPSDNTPQFADMQKNSLKDCAEFVNRIVGQRTPVSGSTVLGMIENLLLHVQEFKQNGINDIVVTQAFDHVVEHLLRQAGDAALAFCGTCAVTIQRMTLDQLIPGGAPAEIDRIVGIVNQSFIDALGPARTEIQQFKGQVYEQKRTEVVAAAHLQIQQAIDGRAVSLHGTVINLIRNCQTEVQDEYTTTVQNSVTAMTYPQLRAFTAAAYAQNNTNANQVRQRCTQRLDWLVGRVQQAVNDAATAAQQGATACAQTGFDRGLNGRVLYPHTLAEAQGEFQNPAVGANITLYTQNNLPYPAIVGANGVVTLPGLSANTATNHEEHNGTNWWNNSVDNPVTFTPGACTVHVDSKAYHWEGDHTGHHHGIRRKKRHYHDVEYASVSVTIPAGWNFGNIVWGGYQQIVGQTVTFSAPNGFNAPIPPISIRR
;
A
#
# COMPACT_ATOMS: atom_id res chain seq x y z
N MET A 1 4.88 -30.08 -34.39
CA MET A 1 4.02 -28.93 -34.74
C MET A 1 2.79 -28.90 -33.87
N MET A 2 1.87 -29.85 -34.06
CA MET A 2 0.58 -29.88 -33.39
C MET A 2 0.27 -31.28 -32.91
N SER A 3 -0.39 -31.37 -31.77
CA SER A 3 -0.93 -32.60 -31.19
C SER A 3 -2.45 -32.51 -31.15
N TYR A 4 -3.12 -33.63 -31.41
CA TYR A 4 -4.58 -33.71 -31.33
C TYR A 4 -5.04 -34.12 -29.93
N SER A 5 -6.00 -33.38 -29.39
CA SER A 5 -6.76 -33.73 -28.19
C SER A 5 -8.20 -34.10 -28.57
N PRO A 6 -8.71 -35.28 -28.16
CA PRO A 6 -10.09 -35.69 -28.44
C PRO A 6 -11.16 -34.73 -27.92
N THR A 7 -10.86 -33.94 -26.89
CA THR A 7 -11.79 -32.99 -26.26
C THR A 7 -11.54 -31.53 -26.67
N GLY A 8 -10.41 -31.23 -27.31
CA GLY A 8 -9.96 -29.85 -27.56
C GLY A 8 -9.47 -29.56 -28.98
N GLY A 9 -9.47 -30.54 -29.88
CA GLY A 9 -8.95 -30.38 -31.24
C GLY A 9 -7.42 -30.33 -31.30
N TYR A 10 -6.89 -29.73 -32.38
CA TYR A 10 -5.44 -29.55 -32.52
C TYR A 10 -4.95 -28.36 -31.70
N ILE A 11 -3.83 -28.55 -31.03
CA ILE A 11 -3.09 -27.47 -30.35
C ILE A 11 -1.64 -27.49 -30.79
N VAL A 12 -1.02 -26.31 -30.87
CA VAL A 12 0.42 -26.20 -31.11
C VAL A 12 1.17 -26.71 -29.88
N THR A 13 2.15 -27.59 -30.09
CA THR A 13 2.94 -28.18 -28.98
C THR A 13 3.86 -27.13 -28.35
N GLU A 14 4.05 -27.16 -27.02
CA GLU A 14 4.94 -26.21 -26.31
C GLU A 14 6.37 -26.17 -26.86
N GLN A 15 6.91 -27.32 -27.31
CA GLN A 15 8.21 -27.38 -27.97
C GLN A 15 8.24 -26.54 -29.26
N ALA A 16 7.19 -26.64 -30.09
CA ALA A 16 7.09 -25.84 -31.31
C ALA A 16 6.92 -24.35 -31.00
N LYS A 17 6.13 -24.00 -29.96
CA LYS A 17 5.96 -22.61 -29.52
C LYS A 17 7.28 -21.96 -29.13
N SER A 18 8.07 -22.67 -28.31
CA SER A 18 9.37 -22.19 -27.82
C SER A 18 10.34 -21.90 -28.97
N ILE A 19 10.43 -22.82 -29.95
CA ILE A 19 11.36 -22.66 -31.09
C ILE A 19 10.88 -21.57 -32.05
N LEU A 20 9.58 -21.53 -32.39
CA LEU A 20 9.05 -20.57 -33.35
C LEU A 20 9.11 -19.13 -32.83
N LYS A 21 8.75 -18.89 -31.56
CA LYS A 21 8.63 -17.53 -31.01
C LYS A 21 9.90 -16.67 -31.16
N GLY A 22 11.08 -17.29 -31.09
CA GLY A 22 12.37 -16.59 -31.22
C GLY A 22 12.97 -16.56 -32.63
N THR A 23 12.33 -17.19 -33.63
CA THR A 23 12.94 -17.38 -34.96
C THR A 23 12.52 -16.26 -35.93
N PRO A 24 13.47 -15.54 -36.56
CA PRO A 24 13.16 -14.57 -37.62
C PRO A 24 12.90 -15.27 -38.96
N ASN A 25 12.14 -14.63 -39.86
CA ASN A 25 11.90 -15.05 -41.25
C ASN A 25 11.57 -16.55 -41.38
N VAL A 26 10.43 -16.96 -40.84
CA VAL A 26 9.99 -18.36 -40.78
C VAL A 26 9.22 -18.76 -42.03
N LEU A 27 9.55 -19.92 -42.57
CA LEU A 27 8.84 -20.57 -43.66
C LEU A 27 8.38 -21.96 -43.24
N LEU A 28 7.13 -22.31 -43.55
CA LEU A 28 6.60 -23.65 -43.30
C LEU A 28 6.54 -24.44 -44.59
N ILE A 29 7.16 -25.63 -44.61
CA ILE A 29 6.98 -26.60 -45.68
C ILE A 29 6.20 -27.78 -45.13
N ILE A 30 4.97 -27.96 -45.63
CA ILE A 30 4.07 -29.03 -45.18
C ILE A 30 4.23 -30.21 -46.12
N VAL A 31 4.54 -31.39 -45.60
CA VAL A 31 4.67 -32.63 -46.37
C VAL A 31 3.57 -33.59 -45.96
N THR A 32 2.84 -34.09 -46.95
CA THR A 32 1.60 -34.84 -46.78
C THR A 32 1.41 -35.83 -47.94
N GLY A 33 0.44 -36.73 -47.83
CA GLY A 33 0.26 -37.88 -48.71
C GLY A 33 -0.04 -39.15 -47.95
N LEU A 34 -0.34 -40.21 -48.71
CA LEU A 34 -0.79 -41.49 -48.17
C LEU A 34 0.20 -42.10 -47.17
N SER A 35 -0.31 -42.97 -46.30
CA SER A 35 0.53 -43.82 -45.46
C SER A 35 1.58 -44.56 -46.32
N ARG A 36 2.83 -44.54 -45.85
CA ARG A 36 4.00 -45.15 -46.53
C ARG A 36 4.33 -44.61 -47.92
N SER A 37 3.96 -43.36 -48.24
CA SER A 37 4.38 -42.71 -49.48
C SER A 37 5.84 -42.22 -49.50
N GLY A 38 6.52 -42.22 -48.34
CA GLY A 38 7.91 -41.78 -48.22
C GLY A 38 8.11 -40.32 -47.81
N LYS A 39 7.08 -39.68 -47.21
CA LYS A 39 7.12 -38.27 -46.74
C LYS A 39 8.34 -37.93 -45.88
N SER A 40 8.51 -38.66 -44.77
CA SER A 40 9.62 -38.43 -43.82
C SER A 40 10.97 -38.69 -44.48
N THR A 41 11.06 -39.67 -45.39
CA THR A 41 12.26 -39.90 -46.21
C THR A 41 12.56 -38.70 -47.11
N ARG A 42 11.56 -38.10 -47.76
CA ARG A 42 11.76 -36.92 -48.61
C ARG A 42 12.24 -35.71 -47.81
N ILE A 43 11.68 -35.50 -46.62
CA ILE A 43 12.17 -34.47 -45.70
C ILE A 43 13.65 -34.73 -45.38
N ASN A 44 14.01 -35.97 -45.03
CA ASN A 44 15.38 -36.34 -44.70
C ASN A 44 16.35 -36.10 -45.87
N GLN A 45 15.95 -36.45 -47.10
CA GLN A 45 16.77 -36.25 -48.29
C GLN A 45 16.95 -34.76 -48.62
N LEU A 46 15.90 -33.94 -48.48
CA LEU A 46 16.01 -32.49 -48.65
C LEU A 46 16.98 -31.86 -47.65
N ILE A 47 16.91 -32.27 -46.38
CA ILE A 47 17.74 -31.70 -45.30
C ILE A 47 19.20 -32.16 -45.37
N THR A 48 19.44 -33.41 -45.75
CA THR A 48 20.78 -34.01 -45.75
C THR A 48 21.49 -33.94 -47.10
N GLY A 49 20.75 -33.75 -48.19
CA GLY A 49 21.28 -33.87 -49.56
C GLY A 49 21.63 -35.30 -49.98
N ASN A 50 21.46 -36.29 -49.10
CA ASN A 50 21.76 -37.68 -49.40
C ASN A 50 20.58 -38.31 -50.14
N THR A 51 20.76 -38.62 -51.43
CA THR A 51 19.75 -39.32 -52.26
C THR A 51 20.15 -40.75 -52.59
N SER A 52 21.24 -41.27 -52.02
CA SER A 52 21.76 -42.60 -52.34
C SER A 52 20.98 -43.74 -51.69
N THR A 53 20.04 -43.45 -50.79
CA THR A 53 19.23 -44.46 -50.14
C THR A 53 17.85 -43.94 -49.73
N TRP A 54 16.88 -44.86 -49.75
CA TRP A 54 15.52 -44.68 -49.23
C TRP A 54 15.39 -44.95 -47.73
N ASN A 55 16.41 -45.52 -47.10
CA ASN A 55 16.40 -45.91 -45.67
C ASN A 55 16.95 -44.81 -44.74
N LEU A 56 16.81 -43.54 -45.12
CA LEU A 56 17.23 -42.42 -44.27
C LEU A 56 16.24 -42.23 -43.11
N VAL A 57 16.72 -42.49 -41.90
CA VAL A 57 15.96 -42.44 -40.63
C VAL A 57 16.21 -41.17 -39.82
N TRP A 58 16.94 -40.19 -40.38
CA TRP A 58 17.32 -38.95 -39.70
C TRP A 58 17.25 -37.75 -40.67
N PRO A 59 16.79 -36.57 -40.23
CA PRO A 59 16.35 -36.22 -38.87
C PRO A 59 14.93 -36.68 -38.47
N MET A 60 14.06 -37.02 -39.42
CA MET A 60 12.73 -37.55 -39.14
C MET A 60 12.79 -39.08 -39.02
N VAL A 61 12.13 -39.63 -38.01
CA VAL A 61 11.97 -41.08 -37.85
C VAL A 61 11.11 -41.63 -38.98
N THR A 62 11.59 -42.68 -39.65
CA THR A 62 10.82 -43.41 -40.67
C THR A 62 10.28 -44.72 -40.08
N ALA A 63 9.03 -45.06 -40.41
CA ALA A 63 8.39 -46.28 -39.94
C ALA A 63 8.93 -47.53 -40.66
N GLN A 64 9.27 -48.58 -39.91
CA GLN A 64 9.44 -49.94 -40.43
C GLN A 64 8.22 -50.80 -40.06
N GLY A 65 7.64 -51.53 -41.02
CA GLY A 65 6.53 -52.48 -40.78
C GLY A 65 5.11 -51.91 -40.90
N ASP A 66 4.12 -52.62 -40.31
CA ASP A 66 2.70 -52.45 -40.65
C ASP A 66 1.89 -51.41 -39.85
N ARG A 67 2.47 -50.80 -38.82
CA ARG A 67 1.77 -49.86 -37.93
C ARG A 67 1.97 -48.41 -38.37
N THR A 68 0.92 -47.59 -38.29
CA THR A 68 1.01 -46.13 -38.45
C THR A 68 1.80 -45.56 -37.27
N VAL A 69 2.87 -44.81 -37.55
CA VAL A 69 3.80 -44.29 -36.52
C VAL A 69 3.47 -42.85 -36.12
N THR A 70 2.87 -42.07 -37.02
CA THR A 70 2.57 -40.65 -36.80
C THR A 70 1.11 -40.53 -36.38
N LYS A 71 0.78 -39.93 -35.23
CA LYS A 71 -0.59 -39.54 -34.81
C LYS A 71 -0.76 -38.02 -34.69
N ALA A 72 0.08 -37.26 -35.40
CA ALA A 72 0.35 -35.84 -35.13
C ALA A 72 0.96 -35.12 -36.35
N PHE A 73 1.19 -33.81 -36.23
CA PHE A 73 2.06 -33.05 -37.14
C PHE A 73 3.44 -32.92 -36.52
N ILE A 74 4.44 -33.64 -37.03
CA ILE A 74 5.82 -33.60 -36.52
C ILE A 74 6.56 -32.44 -37.20
N THR A 75 7.39 -31.71 -36.45
CA THR A 75 8.19 -30.61 -37.02
C THR A 75 9.67 -30.89 -36.89
N TYR A 76 10.44 -30.51 -37.90
CA TYR A 76 11.88 -30.36 -37.81
C TYR A 76 12.31 -29.00 -38.37
N GLY A 77 13.17 -28.31 -37.64
CA GLY A 77 13.68 -26.98 -37.98
C GLY A 77 14.18 -26.26 -36.72
N PRO A 78 14.73 -25.05 -36.87
CA PRO A 78 14.90 -24.32 -38.13
C PRO A 78 16.00 -24.92 -39.02
N VAL A 79 15.74 -25.00 -40.32
CA VAL A 79 16.73 -25.34 -41.35
C VAL A 79 16.91 -24.13 -42.27
N PRO A 80 18.10 -23.50 -42.31
CA PRO A 80 18.31 -22.36 -43.20
C PRO A 80 18.16 -22.75 -44.67
N LEU A 81 17.51 -21.91 -45.49
CA LEU A 81 17.31 -22.18 -46.92
C LEU A 81 18.65 -22.33 -47.65
N SER A 82 19.68 -21.56 -47.26
CA SER A 82 21.04 -21.72 -47.79
C SER A 82 21.60 -23.13 -47.64
N ARG A 83 21.25 -23.85 -46.57
CA ARG A 83 21.68 -25.25 -46.37
C ARG A 83 21.04 -26.18 -47.39
N ILE A 84 19.75 -26.02 -47.66
CA ILE A 84 19.06 -26.78 -48.71
C ILE A 84 19.71 -26.48 -50.06
N ASN A 85 19.98 -25.21 -50.35
CA ASN A 85 20.61 -24.81 -51.60
C ASN A 85 22.01 -25.39 -51.78
N ALA A 86 22.82 -25.38 -50.72
CA ALA A 86 24.15 -25.97 -50.73
C ALA A 86 24.11 -27.49 -51.00
N ASN A 87 23.17 -28.21 -50.39
CA ASN A 87 23.01 -29.66 -50.60
C ASN A 87 22.76 -30.04 -52.07
N PHE A 88 22.09 -29.16 -52.83
CA PHE A 88 21.69 -29.41 -54.21
C PHE A 88 22.41 -28.54 -55.24
N GLY A 89 23.40 -27.73 -54.83
CA GLY A 89 24.17 -26.86 -55.73
C GLY A 89 23.30 -25.79 -56.42
N VAL A 90 22.30 -25.25 -55.73
CA VAL A 90 21.44 -24.17 -56.23
C VAL A 90 22.13 -22.83 -56.00
N ILE A 91 22.41 -22.10 -57.09
CA ILE A 91 23.04 -20.78 -57.02
C ILE A 91 21.95 -19.71 -56.82
N LEU A 92 22.11 -18.92 -55.77
CA LEU A 92 21.16 -17.87 -55.40
C LEU A 92 21.40 -16.61 -56.23
N ALA A 93 20.42 -16.21 -57.03
CA ALA A 93 20.51 -14.96 -57.78
C ALA A 93 20.10 -13.72 -56.96
N ASN A 94 19.20 -13.83 -55.96
CA ASN A 94 18.74 -12.71 -55.14
C ASN A 94 17.92 -13.20 -53.93
N ILE A 95 18.51 -13.37 -52.73
CA ILE A 95 17.71 -13.38 -51.49
C ILE A 95 17.86 -12.01 -50.83
N ALA A 96 16.91 -11.11 -51.09
CA ALA A 96 16.96 -9.71 -50.65
C ALA A 96 16.66 -9.51 -49.13
N ALA A 97 16.27 -10.56 -48.41
CA ALA A 97 16.05 -10.57 -46.97
C ALA A 97 16.82 -11.76 -46.37
N GLY A 98 17.48 -11.60 -45.23
CA GLY A 98 18.38 -12.62 -44.65
C GLY A 98 17.85 -14.06 -44.69
N ASP A 99 18.79 -15.02 -44.71
CA ASP A 99 18.54 -16.44 -44.98
C ASP A 99 17.31 -17.00 -44.21
N PRO A 100 16.22 -17.36 -44.92
CA PRO A 100 14.99 -17.82 -44.31
C PRO A 100 15.15 -19.14 -43.53
N ASN A 101 14.38 -19.27 -42.45
CA ASN A 101 14.36 -20.46 -41.60
C ASN A 101 13.19 -21.37 -41.95
N ILE A 102 13.48 -22.53 -42.51
CA ILE A 102 12.48 -23.52 -42.91
C ILE A 102 12.16 -24.45 -41.74
N PHE A 103 10.86 -24.65 -41.51
CA PHE A 103 10.32 -25.70 -40.67
C PHE A 103 9.59 -26.71 -41.55
N PHE A 104 10.11 -27.92 -41.60
CA PHE A 104 9.46 -29.04 -42.26
C PHE A 104 8.41 -29.63 -41.32
N ILE A 105 7.18 -29.73 -41.80
CA ILE A 105 6.05 -30.30 -41.08
C ILE A 105 5.66 -31.61 -41.76
N ASP A 106 5.92 -32.73 -41.11
CA ASP A 106 5.48 -34.05 -41.56
C ASP A 106 4.09 -34.36 -41.00
N SER A 107 3.11 -34.51 -41.88
CA SER A 107 1.77 -34.92 -41.49
C SER A 107 1.69 -36.44 -41.31
N GLU A 108 0.78 -36.90 -40.46
CA GLU A 108 0.38 -38.31 -40.48
C GLU A 108 -0.06 -38.74 -41.88
N GLY A 109 0.26 -40.00 -42.22
CA GLY A 109 -0.17 -40.60 -43.47
C GLY A 109 -1.66 -40.83 -43.44
N THR A 110 -2.38 -40.09 -44.27
CA THR A 110 -3.81 -40.32 -44.44
C THR A 110 -4.01 -41.72 -45.04
N GLY A 111 -5.03 -42.45 -44.60
CA GLY A 111 -5.52 -43.63 -45.34
C GLY A 111 -6.05 -43.22 -46.73
N HIS A 112 -6.89 -44.06 -47.35
CA HIS A 112 -7.63 -43.62 -48.54
C HIS A 112 -8.33 -42.28 -48.25
N LEU A 113 -8.22 -41.35 -49.21
CA LEU A 113 -8.65 -39.96 -49.09
C LEU A 113 -10.16 -39.82 -48.72
N GLU A 114 -10.99 -40.80 -49.08
CA GLU A 114 -12.40 -40.89 -48.68
C GLU A 114 -12.63 -41.18 -47.19
N HIS A 115 -11.62 -41.68 -46.48
CA HIS A 115 -11.69 -42.09 -45.07
C HIS A 115 -10.65 -41.34 -44.23
N GLN A 116 -10.21 -40.16 -44.68
CA GLN A 116 -9.40 -39.27 -43.85
C GLN A 116 -10.05 -39.16 -42.48
N GLY A 117 -9.28 -39.46 -41.43
CA GLY A 117 -9.66 -39.04 -40.09
C GLY A 117 -9.93 -37.55 -40.19
N ARG A 118 -11.20 -37.14 -40.01
CA ARG A 118 -11.70 -35.77 -40.20
C ARG A 118 -10.84 -34.72 -39.48
N ASP A 119 -10.04 -35.17 -38.53
CA ASP A 119 -9.13 -34.42 -37.70
C ASP A 119 -7.86 -33.96 -38.45
N ILE A 120 -7.13 -34.81 -39.18
CA ILE A 120 -5.86 -34.39 -39.85
C ILE A 120 -6.11 -33.29 -40.89
N PHE A 121 -7.22 -33.38 -41.62
CA PHE A 121 -7.62 -32.35 -42.59
C PHE A 121 -7.73 -30.97 -41.93
N MET A 122 -8.29 -30.91 -40.71
CA MET A 122 -8.41 -29.65 -39.97
C MET A 122 -7.03 -29.06 -39.68
N GLY A 123 -6.08 -29.86 -39.19
CA GLY A 123 -4.71 -29.39 -38.98
C GLY A 123 -4.05 -28.85 -40.24
N ILE A 124 -4.28 -29.48 -41.41
CA ILE A 124 -3.78 -28.98 -42.70
C ILE A 124 -4.42 -27.63 -43.03
N MET A 125 -5.75 -27.51 -42.94
CA MET A 125 -6.47 -26.26 -43.24
C MET A 125 -6.02 -25.08 -42.39
N ALA A 126 -5.66 -25.29 -41.13
CA ALA A 126 -5.15 -24.23 -40.26
C ALA A 126 -3.71 -23.79 -40.63
N LEU A 127 -2.88 -24.70 -41.15
CA LEU A 127 -1.51 -24.39 -41.58
C LEU A 127 -1.45 -23.80 -42.99
N LEU A 128 -2.42 -24.13 -43.84
CA LEU A 128 -2.45 -23.76 -45.24
C LEU A 128 -2.26 -22.25 -45.49
N PRO A 129 -2.92 -21.32 -44.78
CA PRO A 129 -2.76 -19.88 -45.01
C PRO A 129 -1.34 -19.36 -44.74
N VAL A 130 -0.59 -20.02 -43.85
CA VAL A 130 0.77 -19.63 -43.48
C VAL A 130 1.86 -20.49 -44.14
N ALA A 131 1.48 -21.53 -44.88
CA ALA A 131 2.40 -22.41 -45.57
C ALA A 131 3.17 -21.70 -46.69
N CYS A 132 4.48 -21.93 -46.78
CA CYS A 132 5.30 -21.51 -47.92
C CYS A 132 5.13 -22.48 -49.09
N VAL A 133 5.35 -23.78 -48.84
CA VAL A 133 5.20 -24.83 -49.85
C VAL A 133 4.47 -26.03 -49.25
N CYS A 134 3.50 -26.56 -49.99
CA CYS A 134 2.84 -27.82 -49.68
C CYS A 134 3.35 -28.90 -50.63
N ILE A 135 3.90 -29.99 -50.07
CA ILE A 135 4.43 -31.13 -50.82
C ILE A 135 3.48 -32.31 -50.59
N ASN A 136 2.82 -32.77 -51.65
CA ASN A 136 2.08 -34.02 -51.65
C ASN A 136 2.95 -35.14 -52.23
N VAL A 137 3.14 -36.23 -51.50
CA VAL A 137 3.91 -37.40 -51.94
C VAL A 137 2.96 -38.57 -52.22
N SER A 138 2.92 -39.01 -53.48
CA SER A 138 2.11 -40.14 -53.96
C SER A 138 2.99 -41.33 -54.37
N ASN A 139 2.36 -42.50 -54.48
CA ASN A 139 2.97 -43.70 -55.07
C ASN A 139 2.44 -43.87 -56.50
N GLY A 140 3.34 -43.95 -57.46
CA GLY A 140 3.03 -44.02 -58.88
C GLY A 140 2.54 -42.69 -59.44
N ILE A 141 2.02 -42.76 -60.67
CA ILE A 141 1.35 -41.66 -61.32
C ILE A 141 -0.02 -41.46 -60.67
N VAL A 142 -0.38 -40.21 -60.36
CA VAL A 142 -1.67 -39.88 -59.76
C VAL A 142 -2.76 -39.95 -60.83
N HIS A 143 -3.85 -40.65 -60.55
CA HIS A 143 -5.00 -40.75 -61.44
C HIS A 143 -6.04 -39.67 -61.16
N GLN A 144 -6.97 -39.48 -62.10
CA GLN A 144 -7.91 -38.35 -62.08
C GLN A 144 -8.74 -38.22 -60.78
N PRO A 145 -9.30 -39.29 -60.17
CA PRO A 145 -10.04 -39.17 -58.91
C PRO A 145 -9.19 -38.64 -57.75
N ASP A 146 -7.96 -39.13 -57.63
CA ASP A 146 -7.01 -38.69 -56.60
C ASP A 146 -6.57 -37.24 -56.82
N MET A 147 -6.45 -36.79 -58.07
CA MET A 147 -6.14 -35.39 -58.39
C MET A 147 -7.24 -34.44 -57.90
N VAL A 148 -8.52 -34.77 -58.08
CA VAL A 148 -9.64 -33.94 -57.59
C VAL A 148 -9.59 -33.79 -56.07
N GLN A 149 -9.25 -34.87 -55.37
CA GLN A 149 -9.11 -34.86 -53.92
C GLN A 149 -7.91 -34.02 -53.46
N ILE A 150 -6.77 -34.10 -54.16
CA ILE A 150 -5.61 -33.24 -53.91
C ILE A 150 -6.00 -31.75 -54.10
N ILE A 151 -6.70 -31.42 -55.19
CA ILE A 151 -7.16 -30.04 -55.46
C ILE A 151 -8.00 -29.50 -54.28
N GLY A 152 -8.98 -30.28 -53.83
CA GLY A 152 -9.83 -29.90 -52.70
C GLY A 152 -9.08 -29.83 -51.37
N GLN A 153 -8.12 -30.73 -51.14
CA GLN A 153 -7.38 -30.79 -49.88
C GLN A 153 -6.43 -29.61 -49.68
N PHE A 154 -5.71 -29.23 -50.73
CA PHE A 154 -4.77 -28.11 -50.65
C PHE A 154 -5.42 -26.78 -50.94
N GLN A 155 -6.73 -26.77 -51.26
CA GLN A 155 -7.46 -25.59 -51.68
C GLN A 155 -6.64 -24.88 -52.77
N LEU A 156 -6.30 -25.65 -53.82
CA LEU A 156 -5.40 -25.17 -54.86
C LEU A 156 -5.94 -23.97 -55.62
N ASN A 157 -7.19 -23.55 -55.37
CA ASN A 157 -7.79 -22.31 -55.85
C ASN A 157 -7.43 -21.05 -55.05
N HIS A 158 -6.59 -21.19 -54.01
CA HIS A 158 -6.16 -20.11 -53.14
C HIS A 158 -4.62 -20.04 -53.03
N LEU A 159 -3.86 -20.45 -54.04
CA LEU A 159 -2.38 -20.47 -53.93
C LEU A 159 -1.79 -19.07 -53.75
N LEU A 160 -2.47 -18.07 -54.28
CA LEU A 160 -2.21 -16.66 -54.00
C LEU A 160 -3.12 -16.17 -52.88
N SER A 161 -2.52 -15.76 -51.76
CA SER A 161 -3.21 -14.92 -50.78
C SER A 161 -2.35 -13.67 -50.55
N VAL A 162 -2.93 -12.52 -50.84
CA VAL A 162 -2.37 -11.21 -50.50
C VAL A 162 -3.20 -10.72 -49.32
N LEU A 163 -2.60 -10.76 -48.14
CA LEU A 163 -3.24 -10.19 -46.96
C LEU A 163 -3.21 -8.66 -47.05
N PRO A 164 -4.06 -7.96 -46.29
CA PRO A 164 -4.06 -6.51 -46.25
C PRO A 164 -2.69 -5.92 -45.93
N TYR A 165 -2.48 -4.67 -46.33
CA TYR A 165 -1.21 -3.95 -46.18
C TYR A 165 -0.05 -4.50 -47.01
N GLY A 166 -0.32 -5.39 -47.97
CA GLY A 166 0.68 -5.85 -48.95
C GLY A 166 1.54 -7.02 -48.47
N ILE A 167 1.10 -7.74 -47.44
CA ILE A 167 1.78 -8.97 -46.99
C ILE A 167 1.48 -10.08 -48.00
N ASN A 168 2.48 -10.45 -48.78
CA ASN A 168 2.36 -11.50 -49.78
C ASN A 168 2.65 -12.88 -49.16
N MET A 169 1.63 -13.73 -49.09
CA MET A 169 1.69 -15.09 -48.55
C MET A 169 1.58 -16.15 -49.67
N THR A 170 2.13 -15.86 -50.86
CA THR A 170 2.17 -16.78 -52.02
C THR A 170 2.61 -18.18 -51.64
N ARG A 171 1.81 -19.19 -52.02
CA ARG A 171 2.01 -20.60 -51.64
C ARG A 171 2.37 -21.43 -52.87
N GLY A 172 3.41 -22.24 -52.74
CA GLY A 172 3.77 -23.22 -53.76
C GLY A 172 3.13 -24.59 -53.50
N PHE A 173 2.79 -25.31 -54.56
CA PHE A 173 2.38 -26.71 -54.49
C PHE A 173 3.35 -27.61 -55.27
N VAL A 174 3.78 -28.68 -54.63
CA VAL A 174 4.67 -29.70 -55.20
C VAL A 174 3.96 -31.05 -55.14
N LEU A 175 3.80 -31.69 -56.29
CA LEU A 175 3.36 -33.08 -56.36
C LEU A 175 4.56 -33.98 -56.65
N MET A 176 4.95 -34.83 -55.70
CA MET A 176 6.01 -35.83 -55.85
C MET A 176 5.41 -37.21 -56.12
N CYS A 177 5.55 -37.69 -57.35
CA CYS A 177 5.09 -39.02 -57.78
C CYS A 177 6.23 -40.04 -57.65
N ARG A 178 6.22 -40.87 -56.62
CA ARG A 178 7.30 -41.85 -56.33
C ARG A 178 7.12 -43.15 -57.10
N GLY A 179 8.21 -43.80 -57.50
CA GLY A 179 8.16 -45.13 -58.11
C GLY A 179 7.61 -45.10 -59.52
N VAL A 180 7.89 -44.02 -60.24
CA VAL A 180 7.59 -43.90 -61.66
C VAL A 180 8.70 -44.60 -62.43
N GLY A 181 8.32 -45.49 -63.33
CA GLY A 181 9.24 -46.14 -64.27
C GLY A 181 9.53 -45.23 -65.46
N TYR A 182 10.76 -45.27 -65.97
CA TYR A 182 11.19 -44.53 -67.14
C TYR A 182 11.72 -45.50 -68.18
N THR A 183 11.25 -45.36 -69.41
CA THR A 183 11.78 -46.07 -70.58
C THR A 183 12.68 -45.09 -71.32
N VAL A 184 13.95 -45.43 -71.49
CA VAL A 184 14.92 -44.61 -72.22
C VAL A 184 15.47 -45.45 -73.35
N GLU A 185 15.53 -44.88 -74.56
CA GLU A 185 16.20 -45.51 -75.69
C GLU A 185 17.70 -45.68 -75.40
N GLU A 186 18.35 -46.65 -76.04
CA GLU A 186 19.75 -46.99 -75.77
C GLU A 186 20.66 -45.76 -76.01
N GLY A 187 21.34 -45.28 -74.95
CA GLY A 187 22.17 -44.07 -74.98
C GLY A 187 21.47 -42.74 -74.69
N GLY A 188 20.17 -42.74 -74.38
CA GLY A 188 19.41 -41.53 -74.04
C GLY A 188 19.66 -40.99 -72.62
N ASP A 189 19.35 -39.70 -72.41
CA ASP A 189 19.41 -39.05 -71.09
C ASP A 189 18.14 -39.33 -70.28
N ILE A 190 18.27 -40.20 -69.28
CA ILE A 190 17.17 -40.56 -68.37
C ILE A 190 16.58 -39.36 -67.63
N ASN A 191 17.39 -38.32 -67.36
CA ASN A 191 16.91 -37.11 -66.70
C ASN A 191 16.05 -36.26 -67.65
N ALA A 192 16.33 -36.26 -68.96
CA ALA A 192 15.48 -35.63 -69.96
C ALA A 192 14.12 -36.32 -70.06
N SER A 193 14.08 -37.66 -70.05
CA SER A 193 12.84 -38.43 -70.00
C SER A 193 12.02 -38.15 -68.74
N ARG A 194 12.69 -37.96 -67.59
CA ARG A 194 12.03 -37.51 -66.36
C ARG A 194 11.41 -36.12 -66.51
N ILE A 195 12.15 -35.14 -67.05
CA ILE A 195 11.63 -33.77 -67.26
C ILE A 195 10.42 -33.77 -68.19
N GLU A 196 10.42 -34.58 -69.26
CA GLU A 196 9.26 -34.72 -70.14
C GLU A 196 8.05 -35.27 -69.38
N GLN A 197 8.26 -36.31 -68.57
CA GLN A 197 7.21 -36.91 -67.75
C GLN A 197 6.67 -35.93 -66.69
N ASP A 198 7.54 -35.15 -66.05
CA ASP A 198 7.19 -34.10 -65.09
C ASP A 198 6.28 -33.06 -65.73
N ASN A 199 6.65 -32.58 -66.93
CA ASN A 199 5.86 -31.61 -67.69
C ASN A 199 4.51 -32.18 -68.14
N ARG A 200 4.48 -33.45 -68.59
CA ARG A 200 3.24 -34.13 -68.97
C ARG A 200 2.29 -34.25 -67.79
N GLN A 201 2.77 -34.66 -66.62
CA GLN A 201 1.94 -34.77 -65.42
C GLN A 201 1.49 -33.41 -64.90
N LYS A 202 2.37 -32.39 -64.95
CA LYS A 202 2.01 -31.00 -64.65
C LYS A 202 0.89 -30.49 -65.55
N GLN A 203 0.91 -30.82 -66.84
CA GLN A 203 -0.16 -30.43 -67.76
C GLN A 203 -1.49 -31.11 -67.43
N ILE A 204 -1.48 -32.41 -67.10
CA ILE A 204 -2.69 -33.12 -66.67
C ILE A 204 -3.30 -32.46 -65.43
N LEU A 205 -2.49 -32.12 -64.42
CA LEU A 205 -2.96 -31.43 -63.22
C LEU A 205 -3.56 -30.06 -63.55
N LYS A 206 -2.93 -29.28 -64.43
CA LYS A 206 -3.45 -27.98 -64.90
C LYS A 206 -4.80 -28.13 -65.60
N ASP A 207 -4.93 -29.10 -66.49
CA ASP A 207 -6.17 -29.33 -67.22
C ASP A 207 -7.32 -29.74 -66.27
N GLN A 208 -7.01 -30.38 -65.13
CA GLN A 208 -8.01 -30.64 -64.07
C GLN A 208 -8.35 -29.39 -63.28
N LEU A 209 -7.37 -28.55 -62.94
CA LEU A 209 -7.62 -27.27 -62.25
C LEU A 209 -8.54 -26.37 -63.09
N ILE A 210 -8.24 -26.22 -64.39
CA ILE A 210 -9.06 -25.44 -65.33
C ILE A 210 -10.50 -26.01 -65.40
N ARG A 211 -10.65 -27.34 -65.49
CA ARG A 211 -11.97 -28.00 -65.50
C ARG A 211 -12.77 -27.77 -64.22
N ASN A 212 -12.09 -27.59 -63.09
CA ASN A 212 -12.72 -27.28 -61.80
C ASN A 212 -12.90 -25.77 -61.56
N GLY A 213 -12.70 -24.93 -62.58
CA GLY A 213 -12.86 -23.47 -62.48
C GLY A 213 -11.72 -22.77 -61.72
N VAL A 214 -10.60 -23.46 -61.54
CA VAL A 214 -9.44 -22.95 -60.79
C VAL A 214 -8.40 -22.39 -61.77
N ASN A 215 -8.25 -21.06 -61.78
CA ASN A 215 -7.37 -20.34 -62.70
C ASN A 215 -6.09 -19.92 -61.98
N GLU A 216 -5.23 -20.88 -61.68
CA GLU A 216 -4.00 -20.66 -60.90
C GLU A 216 -2.78 -20.30 -61.75
N ASN A 217 -1.84 -19.59 -61.14
CA ASN A 217 -0.57 -19.33 -61.78
C ASN A 217 0.22 -20.65 -61.90
N ALA A 218 0.47 -21.07 -63.14
CA ALA A 218 1.25 -22.25 -63.50
C ALA A 218 2.65 -22.31 -62.86
N ASP A 219 3.18 -21.17 -62.42
CA ASP A 219 4.49 -21.05 -61.79
C ASP A 219 4.48 -21.36 -60.29
N HIS A 220 3.31 -21.50 -59.67
CA HIS A 220 3.16 -21.92 -58.27
C HIS A 220 2.93 -23.43 -58.11
N ILE A 221 3.02 -24.18 -59.21
CA ILE A 221 2.85 -25.64 -59.22
C ILE A 221 4.05 -26.30 -59.88
N ILE A 222 4.60 -27.34 -59.26
CA ILE A 222 5.57 -28.25 -59.88
C ILE A 222 5.16 -29.69 -59.62
N VAL A 223 5.40 -30.55 -60.62
CA VAL A 223 5.22 -31.99 -60.51
C VAL A 223 6.58 -32.64 -60.72
N LEU A 224 6.91 -33.59 -59.86
CA LEU A 224 8.20 -34.25 -59.79
C LEU A 224 7.97 -35.76 -59.76
N THR A 225 8.13 -36.40 -60.90
CA THR A 225 8.17 -37.85 -61.02
C THR A 225 9.54 -38.34 -60.58
N GLN A 226 9.54 -39.40 -59.77
CA GLN A 226 10.74 -39.88 -59.09
C GLN A 226 10.84 -41.41 -59.17
N PRO A 227 12.05 -41.97 -59.37
CA PRO A 227 12.25 -43.42 -59.41
C PRO A 227 12.12 -44.02 -58.00
N SER A 228 11.96 -45.34 -57.88
CA SER A 228 11.98 -46.05 -56.58
C SER A 228 13.24 -46.88 -56.35
N ASP A 229 14.17 -46.93 -57.30
CA ASP A 229 15.36 -47.78 -57.26
C ASP A 229 16.59 -47.03 -56.71
N ASN A 230 17.52 -47.76 -56.10
CA ASN A 230 18.74 -47.27 -55.44
C ASN A 230 19.99 -47.37 -56.34
N THR A 231 19.87 -47.71 -57.63
CA THR A 231 21.04 -47.70 -58.51
C THR A 231 21.61 -46.28 -58.65
N PRO A 232 22.92 -46.11 -58.92
CA PRO A 232 23.55 -44.80 -59.01
C PRO A 232 22.85 -43.84 -59.98
N GLN A 233 22.44 -44.35 -61.15
CA GLN A 233 21.71 -43.57 -62.16
C GLN A 233 20.37 -43.03 -61.64
N PHE A 234 19.63 -43.83 -60.85
CA PHE A 234 18.38 -43.39 -60.24
C PHE A 234 18.61 -42.49 -59.01
N ALA A 235 19.72 -42.65 -58.28
CA ALA A 235 20.11 -41.76 -57.20
C ALA A 235 20.46 -40.34 -57.68
N ASP A 236 21.13 -40.23 -58.83
CA ASP A 236 21.44 -38.93 -59.48
C ASP A 236 20.16 -38.28 -60.01
N MET A 237 19.28 -39.05 -60.64
CA MET A 237 17.98 -38.53 -61.07
C MET A 237 17.12 -38.07 -59.88
N GLN A 238 17.17 -38.79 -58.77
CA GLN A 238 16.52 -38.40 -57.52
C GLN A 238 17.09 -37.09 -56.97
N LYS A 239 18.41 -36.89 -57.06
CA LYS A 239 19.08 -35.64 -56.67
C LYS A 239 18.63 -34.47 -57.54
N ASN A 240 18.58 -34.66 -58.87
CA ASN A 240 18.10 -33.64 -59.80
C ASN A 240 16.63 -33.28 -59.55
N SER A 241 15.77 -34.26 -59.29
CA SER A 241 14.36 -34.01 -58.93
C SER A 241 14.23 -33.17 -57.64
N LEU A 242 15.04 -33.45 -56.61
CA LEU A 242 15.03 -32.65 -55.38
C LEU A 242 15.71 -31.29 -55.56
N LYS A 243 16.67 -31.16 -56.47
CA LYS A 243 17.23 -29.88 -56.90
C LYS A 243 16.14 -28.99 -57.52
N ASP A 244 15.33 -29.52 -58.43
CA ASP A 244 14.21 -28.78 -59.02
C ASP A 244 13.21 -28.35 -57.94
N CYS A 245 12.99 -29.19 -56.91
CA CYS A 245 12.18 -28.81 -55.75
C CYS A 245 12.81 -27.65 -54.96
N ALA A 246 14.12 -27.67 -54.72
CA ALA A 246 14.82 -26.59 -54.03
C ALA A 246 14.76 -25.29 -54.85
N GLU A 247 14.99 -25.33 -56.15
CA GLU A 247 14.85 -24.17 -57.05
C GLU A 247 13.42 -23.60 -57.03
N PHE A 248 12.42 -24.48 -57.04
CA PHE A 248 11.01 -24.10 -56.88
C PHE A 248 10.75 -23.40 -55.54
N VAL A 249 11.25 -23.93 -54.42
CA VAL A 249 11.13 -23.31 -53.10
C VAL A 249 11.74 -21.90 -53.12
N ASN A 250 12.94 -21.72 -53.67
CA ASN A 250 13.57 -20.40 -53.77
C ASN A 250 12.71 -19.39 -54.55
N ARG A 251 12.10 -19.82 -55.66
CA ARG A 251 11.21 -18.98 -56.45
C ARG A 251 9.99 -18.51 -55.66
N ILE A 252 9.36 -19.42 -54.91
CA ILE A 252 8.20 -19.09 -54.07
C ILE A 252 8.61 -18.14 -52.93
N VAL A 253 9.74 -18.43 -52.28
CA VAL A 253 10.28 -17.58 -51.21
C VAL A 253 10.55 -16.16 -51.69
N GLY A 254 11.11 -16.01 -52.90
CA GLY A 254 11.37 -14.70 -53.50
C GLY A 254 10.10 -13.86 -53.76
N GLN A 255 8.92 -14.46 -53.70
CA GLN A 255 7.63 -13.78 -53.86
C GLN A 255 6.92 -13.51 -52.53
N ARG A 256 7.46 -13.99 -51.40
CA ARG A 256 6.81 -13.87 -50.09
C ARG A 256 7.37 -12.71 -49.28
N THR A 257 6.50 -12.15 -48.43
CA THR A 257 6.92 -11.25 -47.37
C THR A 257 7.57 -12.04 -46.23
N PRO A 258 8.78 -11.67 -45.77
CA PRO A 258 9.39 -12.26 -44.59
C PRO A 258 8.52 -12.04 -43.34
N VAL A 259 8.18 -13.13 -42.65
CA VAL A 259 7.37 -13.07 -41.42
C VAL A 259 8.05 -13.74 -40.24
N SER A 260 7.85 -13.22 -39.03
CA SER A 260 8.47 -13.79 -37.82
C SER A 260 7.79 -15.08 -37.37
N GLY A 261 8.51 -15.93 -36.64
CA GLY A 261 7.93 -17.14 -36.08
C GLY A 261 6.88 -16.89 -35.00
N SER A 262 6.95 -15.77 -34.26
CA SER A 262 5.89 -15.32 -33.34
C SER A 262 4.58 -14.99 -34.07
N THR A 263 4.67 -14.35 -35.24
CA THR A 263 3.50 -14.04 -36.06
C THR A 263 2.94 -15.29 -36.72
N VAL A 264 3.79 -16.15 -37.28
CA VAL A 264 3.35 -17.45 -37.83
C VAL A 264 2.68 -18.30 -36.74
N LEU A 265 3.25 -18.35 -35.54
CA LEU A 265 2.67 -19.07 -34.40
C LEU A 265 1.29 -18.51 -34.03
N GLY A 266 1.19 -17.21 -33.81
CA GLY A 266 -0.07 -16.57 -33.44
C GLY A 266 -1.13 -16.77 -34.53
N MET A 267 -0.74 -16.70 -35.80
CA MET A 267 -1.63 -16.97 -36.92
C MET A 267 -2.18 -18.40 -36.87
N ILE A 268 -1.32 -19.40 -36.64
CA ILE A 268 -1.76 -20.81 -36.53
C ILE A 268 -2.74 -20.97 -35.37
N GLU A 269 -2.42 -20.42 -34.20
CA GLU A 269 -3.29 -20.52 -33.01
C GLU A 269 -4.66 -19.88 -33.24
N ASN A 270 -4.73 -18.74 -33.94
CA ASN A 270 -5.99 -18.09 -34.29
C ASN A 270 -6.75 -18.84 -35.38
N LEU A 271 -6.09 -19.28 -36.44
CA LEU A 271 -6.70 -20.00 -37.55
C LEU A 271 -7.26 -21.37 -37.12
N LEU A 272 -6.67 -22.01 -36.10
CA LEU A 272 -7.20 -23.24 -35.51
C LEU A 272 -8.62 -23.05 -34.94
N LEU A 273 -8.97 -21.85 -34.46
CA LEU A 273 -10.32 -21.54 -33.95
C LEU A 273 -11.38 -21.54 -35.06
N HIS A 274 -10.97 -21.28 -36.31
CA HIS A 274 -11.86 -21.15 -37.48
C HIS A 274 -11.83 -22.37 -38.41
N VAL A 275 -11.17 -23.45 -38.01
CA VAL A 275 -10.91 -24.59 -38.89
C VAL A 275 -12.18 -25.30 -39.41
N GLN A 276 -13.27 -25.28 -38.62
CA GLN A 276 -14.56 -25.82 -39.04
C GLN A 276 -15.22 -24.95 -40.11
N GLU A 277 -15.07 -23.63 -40.01
CA GLU A 277 -15.54 -22.68 -41.01
C GLU A 277 -14.77 -22.89 -42.32
N PHE A 278 -13.44 -23.04 -42.24
CA PHE A 278 -12.62 -23.34 -43.42
C PHE A 278 -12.99 -24.65 -44.09
N LYS A 279 -13.35 -25.67 -43.31
CA LYS A 279 -13.79 -26.95 -43.86
C LYS A 279 -15.09 -26.84 -44.65
N GLN A 280 -16.01 -25.97 -44.22
CA GLN A 280 -17.31 -25.80 -44.87
C GLN A 280 -17.23 -24.86 -46.07
N ASN A 281 -16.46 -23.77 -45.94
CA ASN A 281 -16.51 -22.63 -46.86
C ASN A 281 -15.21 -22.41 -47.64
N GLY A 282 -14.16 -23.19 -47.38
CA GLY A 282 -12.81 -22.95 -47.91
C GLY A 282 -12.06 -21.88 -47.11
N ILE A 283 -10.82 -21.59 -47.53
CA ILE A 283 -10.01 -20.54 -46.89
C ILE A 283 -10.60 -19.17 -47.24
N ASN A 284 -10.86 -18.36 -46.22
CA ASN A 284 -11.43 -17.02 -46.37
C ASN A 284 -10.38 -15.97 -46.00
N ASP A 285 -9.97 -15.14 -46.97
CA ASP A 285 -8.98 -14.07 -46.76
C ASP A 285 -9.40 -13.07 -45.67
N ILE A 286 -10.71 -12.87 -45.43
CA ILE A 286 -11.23 -12.03 -44.33
C ILE A 286 -10.85 -12.63 -42.98
N VAL A 287 -11.03 -13.94 -42.80
CA VAL A 287 -10.69 -14.63 -41.54
C VAL A 287 -9.18 -14.63 -41.34
N VAL A 288 -8.40 -14.86 -42.40
CA VAL A 288 -6.93 -14.82 -42.32
C VAL A 288 -6.44 -13.40 -41.98
N THR A 289 -7.09 -12.38 -42.53
CA THR A 289 -6.83 -10.97 -42.17
C THR A 289 -7.12 -10.69 -40.70
N GLN A 290 -8.30 -11.09 -40.22
CA GLN A 290 -8.71 -10.88 -38.83
C GLN A 290 -7.77 -11.61 -37.86
N ALA A 291 -7.33 -12.82 -38.22
CA ALA A 291 -6.32 -13.55 -37.46
C ALA A 291 -5.01 -12.76 -37.37
N PHE A 292 -4.54 -12.17 -38.47
CA PHE A 292 -3.33 -11.34 -38.45
C PHE A 292 -3.49 -10.11 -37.56
N ASP A 293 -4.62 -9.40 -37.68
CA ASP A 293 -4.90 -8.22 -36.85
C ASP A 293 -4.94 -8.56 -35.35
N HIS A 294 -5.58 -9.68 -35.00
CA HIS A 294 -5.62 -10.16 -33.62
C HIS A 294 -4.22 -10.53 -33.10
N VAL A 295 -3.38 -11.15 -33.94
CA VAL A 295 -2.00 -11.49 -33.58
C VAL A 295 -1.17 -10.23 -33.32
N VAL A 296 -1.29 -9.22 -34.17
CA VAL A 296 -0.60 -7.94 -33.98
C VAL A 296 -1.05 -7.28 -32.67
N GLU A 297 -2.35 -7.21 -32.41
CA GLU A 297 -2.88 -6.65 -31.16
C GLU A 297 -2.37 -7.43 -29.94
N HIS A 298 -2.40 -8.76 -30.01
CA HIS A 298 -1.96 -9.63 -28.94
C HIS A 298 -0.46 -9.46 -28.63
N LEU A 299 0.40 -9.43 -29.64
CA LEU A 299 1.84 -9.23 -29.48
C LEU A 299 2.15 -7.85 -28.89
N LEU A 300 1.49 -6.80 -29.40
CA LEU A 300 1.64 -5.44 -28.88
C LEU A 300 1.16 -5.32 -27.42
N ARG A 301 0.07 -6.01 -27.07
CA ARG A 301 -0.43 -6.06 -25.69
C ARG A 301 0.56 -6.78 -24.77
N GLN A 302 1.03 -7.97 -25.15
CA GLN A 302 2.01 -8.73 -24.35
C GLN A 302 3.30 -7.93 -24.14
N ALA A 303 3.80 -7.25 -25.18
CA ALA A 303 4.96 -6.39 -25.06
C ALA A 303 4.71 -5.20 -24.12
N GLY A 304 3.54 -4.58 -24.20
CA GLY A 304 3.13 -3.50 -23.29
C GLY A 304 3.05 -3.96 -21.83
N ASP A 305 2.40 -5.09 -21.58
CA ASP A 305 2.23 -5.67 -20.24
C ASP A 305 3.61 -6.04 -19.64
N ALA A 306 4.49 -6.66 -20.44
CA ALA A 306 5.85 -6.98 -20.02
C ALA A 306 6.68 -5.72 -19.69
N ALA A 307 6.55 -4.67 -20.51
CA ALA A 307 7.24 -3.40 -20.29
C ALA A 307 6.76 -2.68 -19.02
N LEU A 308 5.45 -2.67 -18.77
CA LEU A 308 4.84 -2.02 -17.60
C LEU A 308 5.08 -2.79 -16.29
N ALA A 309 5.35 -4.09 -16.34
CA ALA A 309 5.74 -4.86 -15.15
C ALA A 309 7.02 -4.32 -14.49
N PHE A 310 7.99 -3.87 -15.30
CA PHE A 310 9.19 -3.18 -14.80
C PHE A 310 8.82 -1.87 -14.10
N CYS A 311 7.94 -1.06 -14.72
CA CYS A 311 7.45 0.18 -14.15
C CYS A 311 6.78 -0.03 -12.77
N GLY A 312 5.96 -1.08 -12.63
CA GLY A 312 5.35 -1.45 -11.36
C GLY A 312 6.37 -1.75 -10.26
N THR A 313 7.47 -2.42 -10.59
CA THR A 313 8.56 -2.72 -9.66
C THR A 313 9.29 -1.44 -9.21
N CYS A 314 9.55 -0.52 -10.13
CA CYS A 314 10.13 0.79 -9.83
C CYS A 314 9.20 1.63 -8.94
N ALA A 315 7.90 1.68 -9.26
CA ALA A 315 6.90 2.41 -8.49
C ALA A 315 6.84 1.93 -7.02
N VAL A 316 6.86 0.61 -6.77
CA VAL A 316 6.91 0.04 -5.41
C VAL A 316 8.19 0.45 -4.68
N THR A 317 9.31 0.52 -5.39
CA THR A 317 10.59 0.96 -4.81
C THR A 317 10.53 2.44 -4.42
N ILE A 318 9.99 3.30 -5.28
CA ILE A 318 9.79 4.73 -5.02
C ILE A 318 8.92 4.96 -3.79
N GLN A 319 7.84 4.19 -3.62
CA GLN A 319 6.96 4.28 -2.46
C GLN A 319 7.66 4.01 -1.11
N ARG A 320 8.86 3.41 -1.12
CA ARG A 320 9.65 3.12 0.08
C ARG A 320 10.82 4.08 0.29
N MET A 321 11.09 4.98 -0.66
CA MET A 321 12.23 5.89 -0.59
C MET A 321 12.14 6.86 0.59
N THR A 322 13.28 7.16 1.21
CA THR A 322 13.41 8.29 2.14
C THR A 322 13.42 9.62 1.39
N LEU A 323 13.36 10.77 2.09
CA LEU A 323 13.33 12.09 1.44
C LEU A 323 14.61 12.36 0.62
N ASP A 324 15.77 12.03 1.17
CA ASP A 324 17.08 12.14 0.53
C ASP A 324 17.23 11.24 -0.70
N GLN A 325 16.49 10.12 -0.75
CA GLN A 325 16.43 9.25 -1.92
C GLN A 325 15.41 9.72 -2.95
N LEU A 326 14.26 10.26 -2.51
CA LEU A 326 13.18 10.69 -3.39
C LEU A 326 13.55 11.96 -4.18
N ILE A 327 14.33 12.88 -3.60
CA ILE A 327 14.76 14.11 -4.29
C ILE A 327 15.55 13.79 -5.58
N PRO A 328 16.65 13.00 -5.54
CA PRO A 328 17.34 12.60 -6.76
C PRO A 328 16.53 11.55 -7.56
N GLY A 329 15.85 10.61 -6.89
CA GLY A 329 15.12 9.53 -7.53
C GLY A 329 13.83 9.94 -8.25
N GLY A 330 13.26 11.09 -7.89
CA GLY A 330 12.07 11.69 -8.51
C GLY A 330 12.39 12.87 -9.44
N ALA A 331 13.67 13.12 -9.74
CA ALA A 331 14.05 14.15 -10.69
C ALA A 331 13.57 13.80 -12.11
N PRO A 332 13.18 14.78 -12.95
CA PRO A 332 12.69 14.53 -14.31
C PRO A 332 13.62 13.64 -15.14
N ALA A 333 14.95 13.84 -15.03
CA ALA A 333 15.95 13.04 -15.73
C ALA A 333 15.93 11.55 -15.33
N GLU A 334 15.61 11.24 -14.07
CA GLU A 334 15.52 9.86 -13.60
C GLU A 334 14.21 9.20 -14.04
N ILE A 335 13.11 9.97 -14.06
CA ILE A 335 11.83 9.52 -14.64
C ILE A 335 12.02 9.19 -16.12
N ASP A 336 12.64 10.09 -16.89
CA ASP A 336 12.95 9.88 -18.30
C ASP A 336 13.84 8.64 -18.51
N ARG A 337 14.82 8.40 -17.62
CA ARG A 337 15.66 7.21 -17.66
C ARG A 337 14.85 5.92 -17.48
N ILE A 338 13.96 5.88 -16.48
CA ILE A 338 13.08 4.73 -16.22
C ILE A 338 12.14 4.50 -17.41
N VAL A 339 11.51 5.56 -17.91
CA VAL A 339 10.62 5.50 -19.08
C VAL A 339 11.36 5.05 -20.34
N GLY A 340 12.62 5.48 -20.51
CA GLY A 340 13.50 5.00 -21.57
C GLY A 340 13.74 3.49 -21.51
N ILE A 341 13.97 2.94 -20.31
CA ILE A 341 14.10 1.49 -20.09
C ILE A 341 12.79 0.77 -20.40
N VAL A 342 11.64 1.31 -20.01
CA VAL A 342 10.33 0.74 -20.33
C VAL A 342 10.11 0.70 -21.85
N ASN A 343 10.41 1.79 -22.55
CA ASN A 343 10.32 1.84 -24.01
C ASN A 343 11.24 0.81 -24.68
N GLN A 344 12.47 0.64 -24.17
CA GLN A 344 13.38 -0.37 -24.68
C GLN A 344 12.86 -1.80 -24.39
N SER A 345 12.33 -2.06 -23.20
CA SER A 345 11.71 -3.34 -22.83
C SER A 345 10.52 -3.69 -23.74
N PHE A 346 9.68 -2.71 -24.07
CA PHE A 346 8.59 -2.88 -25.05
C PHE A 346 9.13 -3.30 -26.43
N ILE A 347 10.18 -2.64 -26.90
CA ILE A 347 10.85 -2.95 -28.16
C ILE A 347 11.43 -4.36 -28.15
N ASP A 348 12.13 -4.73 -27.07
CA ASP A 348 12.81 -6.02 -26.93
C ASP A 348 11.80 -7.17 -26.82
N ALA A 349 10.67 -6.94 -26.14
CA ALA A 349 9.60 -7.93 -25.96
C ALA A 349 8.90 -8.31 -27.27
N LEU A 350 8.86 -7.41 -28.26
CA LEU A 350 8.35 -7.71 -29.61
C LEU A 350 9.31 -8.60 -30.41
N GLY A 351 10.60 -8.60 -30.07
CA GLY A 351 11.60 -9.45 -30.70
C GLY A 351 11.59 -9.39 -32.23
N PRO A 352 11.69 -10.54 -32.92
CA PRO A 352 11.69 -10.59 -34.39
C PRO A 352 10.42 -10.05 -35.07
N ALA A 353 9.28 -10.00 -34.37
CA ALA A 353 8.01 -9.51 -34.91
C ALA A 353 7.99 -8.00 -35.12
N ARG A 354 8.89 -7.27 -34.47
CA ARG A 354 8.93 -5.81 -34.53
C ARG A 354 9.00 -5.28 -35.96
N THR A 355 9.91 -5.80 -36.78
CA THR A 355 10.20 -5.27 -38.12
C THR A 355 8.96 -5.33 -39.02
N GLU A 356 8.27 -6.48 -39.04
CA GLU A 356 7.04 -6.65 -39.83
C GLU A 356 5.89 -5.81 -39.27
N ILE A 357 5.72 -5.73 -37.95
CA ILE A 357 4.67 -4.91 -37.34
C ILE A 357 4.89 -3.42 -37.65
N GLN A 358 6.13 -2.94 -37.59
CA GLN A 358 6.45 -1.55 -37.96
C GLN A 358 6.21 -1.30 -39.46
N GLN A 359 6.55 -2.26 -40.31
CA GLN A 359 6.37 -2.15 -41.75
C GLN A 359 4.89 -2.12 -42.16
N PHE A 360 4.07 -3.03 -41.62
CA PHE A 360 2.70 -3.25 -42.09
C PHE A 360 1.62 -2.62 -41.20
N LYS A 361 1.94 -2.38 -39.93
CA LYS A 361 1.03 -1.84 -38.91
C LYS A 361 1.68 -0.70 -38.10
N GLY A 362 2.55 0.09 -38.75
CA GLY A 362 3.36 1.12 -38.10
C GLY A 362 2.57 2.15 -37.29
N GLN A 363 1.38 2.56 -37.76
CA GLN A 363 0.51 3.48 -36.99
C GLN A 363 0.01 2.85 -35.68
N VAL A 364 -0.43 1.59 -35.72
CA VAL A 364 -0.90 0.85 -34.54
C VAL A 364 0.25 0.61 -33.56
N TYR A 365 1.44 0.30 -34.10
CA TYR A 365 2.67 0.18 -33.32
C TYR A 365 3.03 1.47 -32.59
N GLU A 366 3.11 2.62 -33.28
CA GLU A 366 3.50 3.89 -32.66
C GLU A 366 2.43 4.38 -31.68
N GLN A 367 1.14 4.17 -31.97
CA GLN A 367 0.07 4.44 -31.03
C GLN A 367 0.28 3.64 -29.74
N LYS A 368 0.45 2.32 -29.84
CA LYS A 368 0.59 1.47 -28.65
C LYS A 368 1.87 1.78 -27.86
N ARG A 369 2.97 2.04 -28.57
CA ARG A 369 4.23 2.48 -27.95
C ARG A 369 4.03 3.78 -27.16
N THR A 370 3.35 4.76 -27.74
CA THR A 370 3.05 6.03 -27.08
C THR A 370 2.16 5.83 -25.85
N GLU A 371 1.14 4.97 -25.93
CA GLU A 371 0.30 4.59 -24.79
C GLU A 371 1.11 3.97 -23.65
N VAL A 372 2.02 3.04 -23.95
CA VAL A 372 2.87 2.38 -22.94
C VAL A 372 3.82 3.38 -22.28
N VAL A 373 4.45 4.26 -23.08
CA VAL A 373 5.34 5.32 -22.55
C VAL A 373 4.57 6.29 -21.66
N ALA A 374 3.39 6.74 -22.09
CA ALA A 374 2.54 7.64 -21.30
C ALA A 374 2.06 6.98 -19.99
N ALA A 375 1.65 5.71 -20.06
CA ALA A 375 1.22 4.96 -18.89
C ALA A 375 2.37 4.78 -17.88
N ALA A 376 3.58 4.49 -18.35
CA ALA A 376 4.77 4.38 -17.50
C ALA A 376 5.08 5.72 -16.82
N HIS A 377 5.05 6.81 -17.58
CA HIS A 377 5.30 8.15 -17.06
C HIS A 377 4.29 8.52 -15.96
N LEU A 378 3.01 8.25 -16.20
CA LEU A 378 1.94 8.49 -15.24
C LEU A 378 2.12 7.65 -13.96
N GLN A 379 2.43 6.37 -14.10
CA GLN A 379 2.57 5.46 -12.95
C GLN A 379 3.75 5.84 -12.06
N ILE A 380 4.90 6.21 -12.64
CA ILE A 380 6.07 6.68 -11.88
C ILE A 380 5.75 8.01 -11.20
N GLN A 381 5.13 8.96 -11.91
CA GLN A 381 4.75 10.25 -11.34
C GLN A 381 3.81 10.08 -10.15
N GLN A 382 2.78 9.26 -10.28
CA GLN A 382 1.85 8.96 -9.18
C GLN A 382 2.54 8.33 -7.97
N ALA A 383 3.55 7.47 -8.18
CA ALA A 383 4.33 6.89 -7.10
C ALA A 383 5.16 7.95 -6.36
N ILE A 384 5.80 8.86 -7.11
CA ILE A 384 6.58 9.98 -6.56
C ILE A 384 5.66 10.91 -5.77
N ASP A 385 4.55 11.35 -6.37
CA ASP A 385 3.60 12.27 -5.74
C ASP A 385 2.99 11.66 -4.47
N GLY A 386 2.57 10.40 -4.55
CA GLY A 386 2.05 9.67 -3.40
C GLY A 386 3.06 9.56 -2.26
N ARG A 387 4.34 9.30 -2.59
CA ARG A 387 5.40 9.25 -1.58
C ARG A 387 5.73 10.64 -1.02
N ALA A 388 5.77 11.67 -1.84
CA ALA A 388 6.01 13.04 -1.43
C ALA A 388 4.93 13.51 -0.43
N VAL A 389 3.65 13.22 -0.69
CA VAL A 389 2.53 13.52 0.21
C VAL A 389 2.69 12.76 1.54
N SER A 390 3.05 11.47 1.49
CA SER A 390 3.27 10.65 2.70
C SER A 390 4.42 11.18 3.57
N LEU A 391 5.56 11.52 2.95
CA LEU A 391 6.70 12.12 3.63
C LEU A 391 6.34 13.50 4.21
N HIS A 392 5.61 14.32 3.45
CA HIS A 392 5.13 15.61 3.92
C HIS A 392 4.26 15.48 5.18
N GLY A 393 3.31 14.54 5.19
CA GLY A 393 2.49 14.24 6.37
C GLY A 393 3.32 13.76 7.56
N THR A 394 4.33 12.91 7.31
CA THR A 394 5.25 12.44 8.36
C THR A 394 6.04 13.59 8.97
N VAL A 395 6.60 14.48 8.15
CA VAL A 395 7.33 15.67 8.60
C VAL A 395 6.43 16.61 9.40
N ILE A 396 5.20 16.87 8.95
CA ILE A 396 4.24 17.70 9.70
C ILE A 396 3.95 17.09 11.08
N ASN A 397 3.74 15.78 11.15
CA ASN A 397 3.46 15.11 12.42
C ASN A 397 4.67 15.15 13.37
N LEU A 398 5.89 14.98 12.85
CA LEU A 398 7.12 15.16 13.64
C LEU A 398 7.23 16.58 14.21
N ILE A 399 6.92 17.60 13.40
CA ILE A 399 6.91 19.00 13.85
C ILE A 399 5.86 19.21 14.95
N ARG A 400 4.64 18.70 14.77
CA ARG A 400 3.57 18.81 15.79
C ARG A 400 3.92 18.09 17.08
N ASN A 401 4.44 16.87 17.01
CA ASN A 401 4.87 16.12 18.19
C ASN A 401 5.97 16.87 18.95
N CYS A 402 6.97 17.39 18.23
CA CYS A 402 8.01 18.20 18.85
C CYS A 402 7.42 19.47 19.50
N GLN A 403 6.46 20.15 18.86
CA GLN A 403 5.77 21.30 19.43
C GLN A 403 5.04 20.93 20.73
N THR A 404 4.33 19.81 20.78
CA THR A 404 3.63 19.34 21.98
C THR A 404 4.60 18.99 23.11
N GLU A 405 5.64 18.21 22.83
CA GLU A 405 6.67 17.86 23.84
C GLU A 405 7.30 19.10 24.47
N VAL A 406 7.56 20.11 23.65
CA VAL A 406 8.13 21.39 24.04
C VAL A 406 7.19 22.20 24.93
N GLN A 407 5.91 22.24 24.57
CA GLN A 407 4.90 22.90 25.36
C GLN A 407 4.74 22.22 26.74
N ASP A 408 4.76 20.89 26.78
CA ASP A 408 4.64 20.10 28.00
C ASP A 408 5.87 20.29 28.91
N GLU A 409 7.09 20.18 28.37
CA GLU A 409 8.34 20.42 29.09
C GLU A 409 8.37 21.82 29.72
N TYR A 410 8.00 22.84 28.92
CA TYR A 410 7.93 24.22 29.41
C TYR A 410 6.91 24.38 30.53
N THR A 411 5.71 23.82 30.36
CA THR A 411 4.62 23.87 31.35
C THR A 411 5.05 23.24 32.66
N THR A 412 5.61 22.03 32.63
CA THR A 412 6.12 21.33 33.81
C THR A 412 7.24 22.12 34.49
N THR A 413 8.17 22.67 33.72
CA THR A 413 9.30 23.45 34.27
C THR A 413 8.81 24.71 35.00
N VAL A 414 7.87 25.44 34.41
CA VAL A 414 7.25 26.63 35.03
C VAL A 414 6.51 26.26 36.31
N GLN A 415 5.69 25.20 36.27
CA GLN A 415 4.93 24.73 37.43
C GLN A 415 5.86 24.36 38.59
N ASN A 416 6.89 23.55 38.32
CA ASN A 416 7.87 23.14 39.33
C ASN A 416 8.62 24.33 39.92
N SER A 417 9.02 25.30 39.08
CA SER A 417 9.74 26.51 39.53
C SER A 417 8.88 27.35 40.47
N VAL A 418 7.59 27.53 40.17
CA VAL A 418 6.66 28.29 41.03
C VAL A 418 6.34 27.53 42.31
N THR A 419 6.17 26.20 42.24
CA THR A 419 5.94 25.36 43.44
C THR A 419 7.15 25.38 44.40
N ALA A 420 8.37 25.51 43.87
CA ALA A 420 9.59 25.57 44.67
C ALA A 420 9.84 26.95 45.32
N MET A 421 9.04 27.97 45.02
CA MET A 421 9.23 29.32 45.57
C MET A 421 9.00 29.36 47.10
N THR A 422 9.84 30.15 47.77
CA THR A 422 9.68 30.48 49.19
C THR A 422 8.49 31.42 49.43
N TYR A 423 8.01 31.50 50.67
CA TYR A 423 6.86 32.34 51.02
C TYR A 423 7.02 33.82 50.64
N PRO A 424 8.17 34.49 50.88
CA PRO A 424 8.36 35.87 50.42
C PRO A 424 8.33 36.01 48.89
N GLN A 425 8.85 35.01 48.16
CA GLN A 425 8.87 35.00 46.69
C GLN A 425 7.46 34.80 46.10
N LEU A 426 6.62 33.96 46.72
CA LEU A 426 5.22 33.80 46.33
C LEU A 426 4.40 35.08 46.58
N ARG A 427 4.67 35.82 47.66
CA ARG A 427 3.98 37.09 47.96
C ARG A 427 4.28 38.19 46.94
N ALA A 428 5.51 38.22 46.41
CA ALA A 428 5.94 39.16 45.39
C ALA A 428 5.68 38.66 43.95
N PHE A 429 5.13 37.44 43.82
CA PHE A 429 4.93 36.80 42.52
C PHE A 429 3.79 37.47 41.74
N THR A 430 4.06 37.78 40.48
CA THR A 430 2.99 38.11 39.52
C THR A 430 3.16 37.23 38.28
N ALA A 431 2.10 36.50 37.92
CA ALA A 431 2.14 35.58 36.78
C ALA A 431 2.52 36.32 35.48
N ALA A 432 2.06 37.57 35.33
CA ALA A 432 2.38 38.43 34.20
C ALA A 432 3.86 38.84 34.13
N ALA A 433 4.48 39.27 35.24
CA ALA A 433 5.90 39.66 35.22
C ALA A 433 6.82 38.43 35.12
N TYR A 434 6.42 37.28 35.68
CA TYR A 434 7.16 36.03 35.53
C TYR A 434 7.19 35.57 34.08
N ALA A 435 6.04 35.59 33.38
CA ALA A 435 5.95 35.23 31.96
C ALA A 435 6.84 36.10 31.05
N GLN A 436 7.02 37.38 31.39
CA GLN A 436 7.86 38.31 30.63
C GLN A 436 9.36 38.10 30.86
N ASN A 437 9.77 37.70 32.07
CA ASN A 437 11.18 37.56 32.47
C ASN A 437 11.72 36.12 32.39
N ASN A 438 10.88 35.14 32.05
CA ASN A 438 11.25 33.73 32.04
C ASN A 438 12.17 33.36 30.86
N THR A 439 13.42 33.01 31.16
CA THR A 439 14.42 32.58 30.17
C THR A 439 14.26 31.13 29.70
N ASN A 440 13.40 30.33 30.34
CA ASN A 440 13.20 28.92 29.97
C ASN A 440 12.67 28.77 28.53
N ALA A 441 11.91 29.74 28.04
CA ALA A 441 11.46 29.75 26.64
C ALA A 441 12.65 29.77 25.65
N ASN A 442 13.73 30.49 25.98
CA ASN A 442 14.93 30.55 25.13
C ASN A 442 15.76 29.27 25.17
N GLN A 443 15.86 28.63 26.34
CA GLN A 443 16.54 27.32 26.47
C GLN A 443 15.80 26.22 25.72
N VAL A 444 14.47 26.22 25.81
CA VAL A 444 13.61 25.29 25.08
C VAL A 444 13.72 25.54 23.56
N ARG A 445 13.71 26.80 23.10
CA ARG A 445 13.98 27.16 21.69
C ARG A 445 15.30 26.58 21.18
N GLN A 446 16.40 26.75 21.92
CA GLN A 446 17.70 26.21 21.53
C GLN A 446 17.68 24.68 21.36
N ARG A 447 17.03 23.96 22.28
CA ARG A 447 16.89 22.50 22.19
C ARG A 447 16.02 22.06 21.00
N CYS A 448 14.94 22.78 20.70
CA CYS A 448 14.12 22.53 19.50
C CYS A 448 14.94 22.68 18.22
N THR A 449 15.68 23.80 18.10
CA THR A 449 16.52 24.07 16.94
C THR A 449 17.53 22.94 16.73
N GLN A 450 18.16 22.44 17.80
CA GLN A 450 19.09 21.31 17.71
C GLN A 450 18.43 19.99 17.28
N ARG A 451 17.20 19.70 17.76
CA ARG A 451 16.47 18.48 17.39
C ARG A 451 15.94 18.49 15.96
N LEU A 452 15.64 19.66 15.43
CA LEU A 452 15.03 19.86 14.11
C LEU A 452 15.98 20.54 13.10
N ASP A 453 17.29 20.58 13.42
CA ASP A 453 18.34 21.29 12.68
C ASP A 453 18.45 20.86 11.21
N TRP A 454 17.90 19.70 10.85
CA TRP A 454 17.87 19.19 9.49
C TRP A 454 16.72 19.76 8.61
N LEU A 455 15.80 20.58 9.15
CA LEU A 455 14.57 21.10 8.51
C LEU A 455 14.49 22.65 8.44
N VAL A 456 15.65 23.30 8.48
CA VAL A 456 15.95 24.71 8.84
C VAL A 456 14.94 25.82 8.45
N GLY A 457 14.20 25.73 7.34
CA GLY A 457 13.35 26.84 6.87
C GLY A 457 11.96 26.96 7.51
N ARG A 458 11.18 25.87 7.52
CA ARG A 458 9.76 25.87 7.97
C ARG A 458 9.59 25.57 9.45
N VAL A 459 10.54 24.83 10.02
CA VAL A 459 10.59 24.55 11.45
C VAL A 459 10.82 25.82 12.26
N GLN A 460 11.65 26.74 11.78
CA GLN A 460 11.94 27.98 12.50
C GLN A 460 10.66 28.75 12.84
N GLN A 461 9.72 28.82 11.89
CA GLN A 461 8.44 29.49 12.10
C GLN A 461 7.53 28.71 13.07
N ALA A 462 7.39 27.39 12.91
CA ALA A 462 6.58 26.58 13.82
C ALA A 462 7.13 26.57 15.26
N VAL A 463 8.46 26.55 15.42
CA VAL A 463 9.14 26.65 16.72
C VAL A 463 8.95 28.05 17.32
N ASN A 464 9.04 29.11 16.50
CA ASN A 464 8.78 30.47 16.95
C ASN A 464 7.32 30.65 17.38
N ASP A 465 6.36 30.11 16.63
CA ASP A 465 4.94 30.19 16.92
C ASP A 465 4.60 29.38 18.19
N ALA A 466 5.12 28.16 18.31
CA ALA A 466 4.98 27.32 19.50
C ALA A 466 5.58 27.99 20.74
N ALA A 467 6.78 28.55 20.62
CA ALA A 467 7.43 29.23 21.73
C ALA A 467 6.72 30.55 22.10
N THR A 468 6.16 31.26 21.13
CA THR A 468 5.35 32.47 21.36
C THR A 468 4.04 32.09 22.05
N ALA A 469 3.36 31.05 21.60
CA ALA A 469 2.15 30.52 22.23
C ALA A 469 2.43 30.01 23.65
N ALA A 470 3.55 29.30 23.88
CA ALA A 470 3.97 28.85 25.20
C ALA A 470 4.29 30.04 26.12
N GLN A 471 4.91 31.10 25.60
CA GLN A 471 5.18 32.34 26.35
C GLN A 471 3.89 33.09 26.70
N GLN A 472 2.90 33.12 25.81
CA GLN A 472 1.56 33.68 26.07
C GLN A 472 0.76 32.83 27.08
N GLY A 473 0.84 31.49 26.98
CA GLY A 473 0.21 30.55 27.91
C GLY A 473 0.90 30.44 29.27
N ALA A 474 2.11 31.00 29.42
CA ALA A 474 2.89 30.97 30.64
C ALA A 474 2.15 31.62 31.82
N THR A 475 1.34 32.67 31.59
CA THR A 475 0.55 33.32 32.63
C THR A 475 -0.44 32.34 33.28
N ALA A 476 -1.17 31.56 32.49
CA ALA A 476 -2.14 30.59 33.00
C ALA A 476 -1.45 29.42 33.71
N CYS A 477 -0.31 28.95 33.19
CA CYS A 477 0.46 27.87 33.81
C CYS A 477 1.08 28.31 35.13
N ALA A 478 1.64 29.52 35.17
CA ALA A 478 2.23 30.08 36.37
C ALA A 478 1.16 30.44 37.41
N GLN A 479 -0.04 30.88 36.98
CA GLN A 479 -1.21 31.04 37.84
C GLN A 479 -1.65 29.69 38.43
N THR A 480 -1.74 28.63 37.62
CA THR A 480 -2.09 27.29 38.10
C THR A 480 -1.05 26.75 39.10
N GLY A 481 0.24 26.98 38.84
CA GLY A 481 1.33 26.63 39.75
C GLY A 481 1.28 27.44 41.06
N PHE A 482 0.91 28.71 40.96
CA PHE A 482 0.67 29.59 42.12
C PHE A 482 -0.52 29.10 42.94
N ASP A 483 -1.68 28.82 42.32
CA ASP A 483 -2.88 28.29 42.97
C ASP A 483 -2.61 26.93 43.65
N ARG A 484 -1.81 26.05 43.01
CA ARG A 484 -1.36 24.79 43.62
C ARG A 484 -0.36 24.99 44.75
N GLY A 485 0.54 25.96 44.65
CA GLY A 485 1.42 26.37 45.76
C GLY A 485 0.66 26.95 46.95
N LEU A 486 -0.54 27.49 46.70
CA LEU A 486 -1.47 28.00 47.71
C LEU A 486 -2.38 26.92 48.33
N ASN A 487 -2.45 25.69 47.79
CA ASN A 487 -3.23 24.56 48.36
C ASN A 487 -2.65 24.10 49.72
N GLY A 488 -2.90 24.89 50.77
CA GLY A 488 -2.52 24.62 52.16
C GLY A 488 -1.61 25.67 52.81
N ARG A 489 -1.22 26.74 52.10
CA ARG A 489 -0.46 27.85 52.68
C ARG A 489 -1.37 29.07 52.83
N VAL A 490 -1.83 29.30 54.06
CA VAL A 490 -2.63 30.47 54.42
C VAL A 490 -1.78 31.74 54.20
N LEU A 491 -2.34 32.73 53.48
CA LEU A 491 -1.68 34.01 53.15
C LEU A 491 -1.49 34.96 54.34
N TYR A 492 -2.09 34.64 55.50
CA TYR A 492 -2.05 35.44 56.72
C TYR A 492 -2.04 34.54 57.97
N PRO A 493 -1.29 34.86 59.03
CA PRO A 493 -1.19 33.99 60.20
C PRO A 493 -2.49 33.96 61.01
N HIS A 494 -3.02 32.76 61.25
CA HIS A 494 -4.17 32.53 62.13
C HIS A 494 -3.74 32.12 63.55
N THR A 495 -2.51 31.62 63.69
CA THR A 495 -1.92 31.18 64.96
C THR A 495 -0.58 31.87 65.22
N LEU A 496 -0.15 31.89 66.48
CA LEU A 496 1.17 32.40 66.86
C LEU A 496 2.31 31.63 66.18
N ALA A 497 2.16 30.32 65.99
CA ALA A 497 3.14 29.48 65.30
C ALA A 497 3.33 29.89 63.83
N GLU A 498 2.24 30.25 63.13
CA GLU A 498 2.30 30.79 61.76
C GLU A 498 2.88 32.22 61.74
N ALA A 499 2.58 33.02 62.78
CA ALA A 499 3.04 34.40 62.92
C ALA A 499 4.55 34.52 63.22
N GLN A 500 5.20 33.48 63.76
CA GLN A 500 6.63 33.49 64.08
C GLN A 500 7.53 33.84 62.88
N GLY A 501 7.12 33.44 61.67
CA GLY A 501 7.82 33.77 60.43
C GLY A 501 7.61 35.21 59.94
N GLU A 502 6.49 35.85 60.30
CA GLU A 502 6.15 37.22 59.88
C GLU A 502 6.65 38.28 60.88
N PHE A 503 6.62 37.97 62.18
CA PHE A 503 6.91 38.93 63.25
C PHE A 503 8.24 38.68 64.00
N GLN A 504 9.12 37.83 63.46
CA GLN A 504 10.46 37.55 64.01
C GLN A 504 10.47 37.11 65.48
N ASN A 505 9.76 36.01 65.81
CA ASN A 505 9.61 35.51 67.19
C ASN A 505 9.13 36.59 68.19
N PRO A 506 7.86 37.02 68.08
CA PRO A 506 7.34 38.08 68.92
C PRO A 506 7.42 37.71 70.40
N ALA A 507 7.97 38.62 71.22
CA ALA A 507 8.11 38.44 72.66
C ALA A 507 6.74 38.45 73.36
N VAL A 508 6.64 37.80 74.52
CA VAL A 508 5.44 37.87 75.38
C VAL A 508 5.10 39.33 75.68
N GLY A 509 3.84 39.71 75.47
CA GLY A 509 3.33 41.07 75.60
C GLY A 509 3.31 41.88 74.29
N ALA A 510 3.85 41.35 73.19
CA ALA A 510 3.81 42.04 71.89
C ALA A 510 2.40 42.09 71.30
N ASN A 511 2.02 43.24 70.75
CA ASN A 511 0.82 43.38 69.92
C ASN A 511 1.11 42.83 68.51
N ILE A 512 0.33 41.85 68.09
CA ILE A 512 0.35 41.27 66.75
C ILE A 512 -1.01 41.40 66.10
N THR A 513 -1.04 41.39 64.77
CA THR A 513 -2.29 41.30 64.01
C THR A 513 -2.47 39.87 63.56
N LEU A 514 -3.56 39.24 63.97
CA LEU A 514 -3.98 37.92 63.49
C LEU A 514 -5.24 38.05 62.66
N TYR A 515 -5.58 37.00 61.91
CA TYR A 515 -6.75 36.99 61.05
C TYR A 515 -7.73 35.91 61.50
N THR A 516 -9.04 36.21 61.47
CA THR A 516 -10.06 35.16 61.64
C THR A 516 -10.08 34.24 60.41
N GLN A 517 -10.76 33.08 60.48
CA GLN A 517 -10.91 32.19 59.31
C GLN A 517 -11.59 32.89 58.11
N ASN A 518 -12.42 33.91 58.36
CA ASN A 518 -13.06 34.73 57.32
C ASN A 518 -12.20 35.93 56.91
N ASN A 519 -10.90 35.89 57.22
CA ASN A 519 -9.91 36.88 56.83
C ASN A 519 -10.14 38.30 57.39
N LEU A 520 -10.75 38.43 58.57
CA LEU A 520 -10.89 39.71 59.25
C LEU A 520 -9.72 39.92 60.23
N PRO A 521 -8.94 41.01 60.11
CA PRO A 521 -7.78 41.26 60.97
C PRO A 521 -8.24 41.67 62.36
N TYR A 522 -7.65 41.10 63.42
CA TYR A 522 -7.88 41.51 64.80
C TYR A 522 -6.56 41.67 65.57
N PRO A 523 -6.47 42.68 66.45
CA PRO A 523 -5.32 42.84 67.32
C PRO A 523 -5.33 41.75 68.39
N ALA A 524 -4.16 41.20 68.65
CA ALA A 524 -3.94 40.12 69.59
C ALA A 524 -2.65 40.40 70.38
N ILE A 525 -2.61 40.01 71.65
CA ILE A 525 -1.40 40.09 72.46
C ILE A 525 -0.81 38.69 72.62
N VAL A 526 0.50 38.58 72.47
CA VAL A 526 1.23 37.34 72.73
C VAL A 526 1.25 37.07 74.23
N GLY A 527 0.55 36.02 74.69
CA GLY A 527 0.53 35.59 76.09
C GLY A 527 1.67 34.65 76.46
N ALA A 528 1.81 34.36 77.76
CA ALA A 528 2.70 33.31 78.24
C ALA A 528 2.20 31.92 77.80
N ASN A 529 3.11 30.95 77.62
CA ASN A 529 2.81 29.56 77.23
C ASN A 529 2.17 29.37 75.84
N GLY A 530 2.37 30.31 74.91
CA GLY A 530 1.93 30.16 73.51
C GLY A 530 0.45 30.47 73.25
N VAL A 531 -0.25 31.02 74.25
CA VAL A 531 -1.65 31.45 74.14
C VAL A 531 -1.70 32.89 73.60
N VAL A 532 -2.71 33.18 72.77
CA VAL A 532 -2.98 34.54 72.29
C VAL A 532 -4.17 35.12 73.04
N THR A 533 -4.05 36.34 73.56
CA THR A 533 -5.13 37.02 74.27
C THR A 533 -5.74 38.14 73.41
N LEU A 534 -7.07 38.27 73.49
CA LEU A 534 -7.78 39.41 72.90
C LEU A 534 -7.69 40.62 73.84
N PRO A 535 -7.13 41.76 73.42
CA PRO A 535 -7.03 42.96 74.25
C PRO A 535 -8.41 43.46 74.68
N GLY A 536 -8.61 43.70 75.98
CA GLY A 536 -9.88 44.20 76.53
C GLY A 536 -10.93 43.12 76.83
N LEU A 537 -10.57 41.84 76.69
CA LEU A 537 -11.39 40.72 77.16
C LEU A 537 -11.15 40.46 78.66
N SER A 538 -12.20 40.48 79.48
CA SER A 538 -12.11 40.23 80.92
C SER A 538 -13.40 39.61 81.47
N ALA A 539 -13.32 38.92 82.60
CA ALA A 539 -14.50 38.46 83.32
C ALA A 539 -14.33 38.60 84.83
N ASN A 540 -15.42 38.84 85.54
CA ASN A 540 -15.43 39.06 86.98
C ASN A 540 -16.67 38.40 87.60
N THR A 541 -16.52 37.79 88.77
CA THR A 541 -17.62 37.23 89.57
C THR A 541 -17.80 38.06 90.83
N ALA A 542 -19.01 38.56 91.04
CA ALA A 542 -19.42 39.22 92.27
C ALA A 542 -20.33 38.29 93.08
N THR A 543 -19.95 37.98 94.32
CA THR A 543 -20.69 37.13 95.25
C THR A 543 -21.15 37.95 96.45
N ASN A 544 -22.44 37.86 96.80
CA ASN A 544 -23.06 38.53 97.94
C ASN A 544 -23.74 37.53 98.87
N HIS A 545 -23.70 37.79 100.18
CA HIS A 545 -24.41 37.04 101.21
C HIS A 545 -25.15 37.99 102.17
N GLU A 546 -26.46 37.80 102.32
CA GLU A 546 -27.37 38.62 103.13
C GLU A 546 -28.01 37.79 104.25
N GLU A 547 -28.09 38.36 105.47
CA GLU A 547 -28.76 37.77 106.63
C GLU A 547 -29.63 38.83 107.33
N HIS A 548 -30.86 38.47 107.73
CA HIS A 548 -31.79 39.33 108.50
C HIS A 548 -32.10 40.73 107.90
N ASN A 549 -33.34 40.93 107.42
CA ASN A 549 -33.88 42.24 107.00
C ASN A 549 -33.00 43.00 105.97
N GLY A 550 -32.30 42.28 105.08
CA GLY A 550 -31.50 42.87 104.00
C GLY A 550 -30.13 43.42 104.42
N THR A 551 -29.60 42.99 105.58
CA THR A 551 -28.26 43.42 106.01
C THR A 551 -27.20 42.55 105.32
N ASN A 552 -26.46 43.12 104.36
CA ASN A 552 -25.37 42.45 103.65
C ASN A 552 -24.20 42.15 104.60
N TRP A 553 -23.80 40.87 104.71
CA TRP A 553 -22.73 40.45 105.61
C TRP A 553 -21.36 40.51 104.92
N TRP A 554 -21.26 40.11 103.66
CA TRP A 554 -20.04 40.28 102.86
C TRP A 554 -20.32 40.29 101.35
N ASN A 555 -19.46 41.00 100.62
CA ASN A 555 -19.44 41.06 99.16
C ASN A 555 -17.99 40.84 98.70
N ASN A 556 -17.76 39.87 97.81
CA ASN A 556 -16.47 39.61 97.20
C ASN A 556 -16.56 39.69 95.67
N SER A 557 -15.53 40.26 95.04
CA SER A 557 -15.37 40.33 93.60
C SER A 557 -14.04 39.68 93.19
N VAL A 558 -14.08 38.76 92.24
CA VAL A 558 -12.91 37.99 91.77
C VAL A 558 -12.84 38.04 90.25
N ASP A 559 -11.67 38.41 89.72
CA ASP A 559 -11.40 38.32 88.29
C ASP A 559 -11.21 36.86 87.87
N ASN A 560 -11.87 36.45 86.81
CA ASN A 560 -11.83 35.07 86.31
C ASN A 560 -10.91 34.96 85.09
N PRO A 561 -10.20 33.83 84.92
CA PRO A 561 -9.51 33.53 83.68
C PRO A 561 -10.49 33.47 82.50
N VAL A 562 -10.13 34.12 81.39
CA VAL A 562 -10.91 34.11 80.15
C VAL A 562 -10.03 33.62 79.01
N THR A 563 -10.58 32.72 78.20
CA THR A 563 -9.91 32.23 76.99
C THR A 563 -10.75 32.52 75.75
N PHE A 564 -10.07 32.86 74.66
CA PHE A 564 -10.68 33.08 73.36
C PHE A 564 -10.23 31.98 72.39
N THR A 565 -11.18 31.37 71.71
CA THR A 565 -10.93 30.35 70.70
C THR A 565 -11.14 30.95 69.30
N PRO A 566 -10.07 31.28 68.54
CA PRO A 566 -10.20 32.00 67.27
C PRO A 566 -10.98 31.24 66.20
N GLY A 567 -10.87 29.90 66.19
CA GLY A 567 -11.54 29.06 65.18
C GLY A 567 -13.07 29.05 65.31
N ALA A 568 -13.61 29.20 66.52
CA ALA A 568 -15.05 29.20 66.78
C ALA A 568 -15.62 30.59 67.11
N CYS A 569 -14.76 31.61 67.23
CA CYS A 569 -15.10 32.94 67.74
C CYS A 569 -15.87 32.88 69.07
N THR A 570 -15.43 32.02 70.00
CA THR A 570 -16.06 31.83 71.30
C THR A 570 -15.16 32.27 72.44
N VAL A 571 -15.77 32.90 73.45
CA VAL A 571 -15.17 33.26 74.72
C VAL A 571 -15.60 32.24 75.76
N HIS A 572 -14.64 31.73 76.54
CA HIS A 572 -14.88 30.80 77.63
C HIS A 572 -14.41 31.39 78.96
N VAL A 573 -15.26 31.29 79.98
CA VAL A 573 -15.01 31.78 81.33
C VAL A 573 -15.21 30.63 82.30
N ASP A 574 -14.21 30.36 83.15
CA ASP A 574 -14.30 29.31 84.16
C ASP A 574 -14.93 29.86 85.45
N SER A 575 -16.27 30.04 85.43
CA SER A 575 -17.03 30.54 86.57
C SER A 575 -18.51 30.09 86.51
N LYS A 576 -19.23 30.26 87.63
CA LYS A 576 -20.63 29.86 87.81
C LYS A 576 -21.45 31.02 88.37
N ALA A 577 -22.68 31.17 87.87
CA ALA A 577 -23.69 32.05 88.47
C ALA A 577 -24.70 31.21 89.25
N TYR A 578 -25.02 31.64 90.48
CA TYR A 578 -25.96 30.94 91.35
C TYR A 578 -26.75 31.89 92.26
N HIS A 579 -27.90 31.42 92.75
CA HIS A 579 -28.69 32.10 93.76
C HIS A 579 -29.37 31.06 94.66
N TRP A 580 -29.23 31.22 95.97
CA TRP A 580 -29.85 30.40 96.99
C TRP A 580 -30.45 31.29 98.08
N GLU A 581 -31.70 31.01 98.46
CA GLU A 581 -32.38 31.68 99.55
C GLU A 581 -33.10 30.63 100.41
N GLY A 582 -32.94 30.71 101.73
CA GLY A 582 -33.47 29.70 102.65
C GLY A 582 -33.63 30.19 104.09
N ASP A 583 -34.64 29.63 104.75
CA ASP A 583 -34.86 29.85 106.18
C ASP A 583 -34.21 28.73 107.00
N HIS A 584 -33.44 29.09 108.03
CA HIS A 584 -32.87 28.12 108.95
C HIS A 584 -33.19 28.47 110.41
N THR A 585 -33.40 27.43 111.24
CA THR A 585 -33.72 27.60 112.67
C THR A 585 -32.49 27.27 113.52
N GLY A 586 -31.99 28.27 114.25
CA GLY A 586 -30.81 28.11 115.10
C GLY A 586 -30.98 27.07 116.23
N HIS A 587 -29.88 26.41 116.61
CA HIS A 587 -29.80 25.43 117.71
C HIS A 587 -29.72 26.06 119.12
N HIS A 588 -30.22 25.35 120.15
CA HIS A 588 -30.52 25.82 121.52
C HIS A 588 -29.32 25.99 122.48
N HIS A 589 -29.40 27.01 123.37
CA HIS A 589 -29.07 26.91 124.82
C HIS A 589 -29.89 27.96 125.65
N GLY A 590 -30.90 27.53 126.45
CA GLY A 590 -31.55 28.35 127.52
C GLY A 590 -33.09 28.44 127.53
N ILE A 591 -33.72 28.29 128.71
CA ILE A 591 -35.14 27.86 128.91
C ILE A 591 -36.25 28.94 128.77
N ARG A 592 -35.97 30.21 128.42
CA ARG A 592 -37.04 31.23 128.25
C ARG A 592 -36.81 32.28 127.15
N ARG A 593 -36.58 31.88 125.90
CA ARG A 593 -36.67 32.80 124.73
C ARG A 593 -37.32 32.11 123.52
N LYS A 594 -38.25 32.80 122.84
CA LYS A 594 -38.80 32.37 121.53
C LYS A 594 -37.65 32.21 120.52
N LYS A 595 -37.70 31.16 119.67
CA LYS A 595 -36.71 30.86 118.63
C LYS A 595 -36.60 32.03 117.63
N ARG A 596 -35.37 32.38 117.21
CA ARG A 596 -35.15 33.27 116.07
C ARG A 596 -35.12 32.42 114.79
N HIS A 597 -35.91 32.82 113.81
CA HIS A 597 -35.82 32.34 112.43
C HIS A 597 -34.82 33.23 111.70
N TYR A 598 -33.84 32.61 111.04
CA TYR A 598 -32.90 33.30 110.18
C TYR A 598 -33.30 33.06 108.72
N HIS A 599 -33.11 34.09 107.91
CA HIS A 599 -33.39 34.09 106.48
C HIS A 599 -32.10 34.57 105.81
N ASP A 600 -31.55 33.70 104.96
CA ASP A 600 -30.26 33.93 104.30
C ASP A 600 -30.46 33.93 102.79
N VAL A 601 -29.75 34.83 102.12
CA VAL A 601 -29.70 34.91 100.66
C VAL A 601 -28.25 34.97 100.22
N GLU A 602 -27.82 34.01 99.39
CA GLU A 602 -26.49 34.01 98.76
C GLU A 602 -26.62 33.97 97.23
N TYR A 603 -25.92 34.85 96.53
CA TYR A 603 -25.92 34.84 95.07
C TYR A 603 -24.59 35.30 94.47
N ALA A 604 -24.24 34.72 93.33
CA ALA A 604 -23.10 35.11 92.52
C ALA A 604 -23.53 35.45 91.09
N SER A 605 -23.09 36.61 90.62
CA SER A 605 -23.27 37.08 89.25
C SER A 605 -21.93 37.16 88.54
N VAL A 606 -21.87 36.74 87.28
CA VAL A 606 -20.65 36.75 86.46
C VAL A 606 -20.80 37.77 85.33
N SER A 607 -19.92 38.76 85.30
CA SER A 607 -19.83 39.73 84.22
C SER A 607 -18.69 39.37 83.28
N VAL A 608 -18.97 39.34 81.97
CA VAL A 608 -17.97 39.10 80.91
C VAL A 608 -17.96 40.31 79.99
N THR A 609 -16.80 40.95 79.86
CA THR A 609 -16.59 42.13 79.02
C THR A 609 -15.78 41.74 77.79
N ILE A 610 -16.31 42.04 76.59
CA ILE A 610 -15.65 41.79 75.30
C ILE A 610 -15.00 43.07 74.77
N PRO A 611 -14.02 42.98 73.85
CA PRO A 611 -13.37 44.16 73.30
C PRO A 611 -14.34 45.08 72.54
N ALA A 612 -14.06 46.39 72.55
CA ALA A 612 -14.82 47.37 71.77
C ALA A 612 -14.84 47.02 70.28
N GLY A 613 -16.00 47.22 69.64
CA GLY A 613 -16.22 46.87 68.23
C GLY A 613 -16.51 45.39 67.97
N TRP A 614 -16.63 44.57 69.02
CA TRP A 614 -17.23 43.24 68.95
C TRP A 614 -18.61 43.25 69.59
N ASN A 615 -19.47 42.37 69.11
CA ASN A 615 -20.84 42.18 69.57
C ASN A 615 -21.02 40.75 70.08
N PHE A 616 -21.87 40.59 71.10
CA PHE A 616 -22.32 39.28 71.52
C PHE A 616 -23.15 38.63 70.41
N GLY A 617 -22.88 37.37 70.12
CA GLY A 617 -23.74 36.51 69.30
C GLY A 617 -24.95 36.03 70.10
N ASN A 618 -25.58 34.96 69.62
CA ASN A 618 -26.67 34.33 70.37
C ASN A 618 -26.11 33.69 71.65
N ILE A 619 -26.62 34.10 72.81
CA ILE A 619 -26.26 33.56 74.12
C ILE A 619 -27.44 32.73 74.62
N VAL A 620 -27.20 31.44 74.87
CA VAL A 620 -28.19 30.52 75.43
C VAL A 620 -27.90 30.36 76.92
N TRP A 621 -28.70 31.02 77.77
CA TRP A 621 -28.55 30.99 79.23
C TRP A 621 -29.88 30.68 79.91
N GLY A 622 -29.85 29.81 80.92
CA GLY A 622 -31.05 29.38 81.65
C GLY A 622 -31.47 30.28 82.81
N GLY A 623 -30.60 31.22 83.23
CA GLY A 623 -30.88 32.18 84.29
C GLY A 623 -31.24 33.57 83.73
N TYR A 624 -31.02 34.61 84.53
CA TYR A 624 -31.17 35.99 84.09
C TYR A 624 -29.89 36.49 83.42
N GLN A 625 -30.03 37.30 82.38
CA GLN A 625 -28.89 37.95 81.73
C GLN A 625 -29.22 39.40 81.41
N GLN A 626 -28.21 40.26 81.53
CA GLN A 626 -28.30 41.66 81.13
C GLN A 626 -27.07 42.03 80.31
N ILE A 627 -27.28 42.63 79.15
CA ILE A 627 -26.20 43.15 78.31
C ILE A 627 -26.24 44.68 78.40
N VAL A 628 -25.13 45.27 78.85
CA VAL A 628 -24.93 46.72 78.88
C VAL A 628 -23.62 47.03 78.16
N GLY A 629 -23.74 47.60 76.96
CA GLY A 629 -22.59 47.82 76.08
C GLY A 629 -21.89 46.48 75.76
N GLN A 630 -20.61 46.41 76.09
CA GLN A 630 -19.71 45.29 75.82
C GLN A 630 -19.63 44.30 76.98
N THR A 631 -20.44 44.49 78.03
CA THR A 631 -20.48 43.62 79.19
C THR A 631 -21.81 42.87 79.23
N VAL A 632 -21.74 41.55 79.31
CA VAL A 632 -22.88 40.70 79.66
C VAL A 632 -22.73 40.26 81.11
N THR A 633 -23.78 40.47 81.90
CA THR A 633 -23.85 39.99 83.29
C THR A 633 -24.85 38.85 83.37
N PHE A 634 -24.38 37.70 83.82
CA PHE A 634 -25.17 36.51 84.09
C PHE A 634 -25.52 36.45 85.57
N SER A 635 -26.80 36.34 85.88
CA SER A 635 -27.32 36.12 87.24
C SER A 635 -28.30 34.96 87.25
N ALA A 636 -28.66 34.49 88.44
CA ALA A 636 -29.42 33.26 88.64
C ALA A 636 -30.73 33.55 89.40
N PRO A 637 -31.86 32.92 89.04
CA PRO A 637 -33.04 32.87 89.90
C PRO A 637 -32.80 31.98 91.12
N ASN A 638 -33.58 32.16 92.19
CA ASN A 638 -33.47 31.33 93.39
C ASN A 638 -33.57 29.83 93.06
N GLY A 639 -32.62 29.04 93.55
CA GLY A 639 -32.49 27.60 93.30
C GLY A 639 -31.70 27.23 92.04
N PHE A 640 -31.18 28.21 91.28
CA PHE A 640 -30.40 27.98 90.06
C PHE A 640 -28.89 28.08 90.31
N ASN A 641 -28.12 27.13 89.76
CA ASN A 641 -26.65 27.11 89.82
C ASN A 641 -26.10 26.46 88.54
N ALA A 642 -25.43 27.25 87.69
CA ALA A 642 -24.88 26.74 86.42
C ALA A 642 -23.58 27.45 86.00
N PRO A 643 -22.68 26.75 85.29
CA PRO A 643 -21.50 27.36 84.68
C PRO A 643 -21.86 28.30 83.53
N ILE A 644 -21.07 29.35 83.33
CA ILE A 644 -21.27 30.29 82.23
C ILE A 644 -21.06 29.56 80.89
N PRO A 645 -22.04 29.60 79.96
CA PRO A 645 -21.92 28.91 78.68
C PRO A 645 -20.86 29.58 77.80
N PRO A 646 -20.30 28.87 76.79
CA PRO A 646 -19.46 29.50 75.77
C PRO A 646 -20.18 30.69 75.11
N ILE A 647 -19.54 31.85 75.12
CA ILE A 647 -20.13 33.09 74.63
C ILE A 647 -19.63 33.31 73.21
N SER A 648 -20.53 33.17 72.23
CA SER A 648 -20.20 33.53 70.85
C SER A 648 -20.01 35.04 70.74
N ILE A 649 -18.93 35.48 70.11
CA ILE A 649 -18.70 36.90 69.79
C ILE A 649 -18.51 37.06 68.28
N ARG A 650 -18.92 38.20 67.75
CA ARG A 650 -18.82 38.52 66.32
C ARG A 650 -18.37 39.96 66.17
N ARG A 651 -17.61 40.23 65.11
CA ARG A 651 -17.21 41.59 64.78
C ARG A 651 -18.17 42.20 63.79
#